data_AF-A0A4Q4Q6G8-F1
#
_entry.id   AF-A0A4Q4Q6G8-F1
#
_cell.length_a   1.000
_cell.length_b   1.000
_cell.length_c   1.000
_cell.angle_alpha   90.00
_cell.angle_beta   90.00
_cell.angle_gamma   90.00
#
_symmetry.space_group_name_H-M   'P 1'
#
loop_
_entity.id
_entity.type
_entity.pdbx_description
1 polymer ?
#
loop_
_entity_poly.entity_id
_entity_poly.type
_entity_poly.pdbx_seq_one_letter_code
_entity_poly.pdbx_strand_id
1 'polypeptide(L)'
;MTSRGPQSAYSSRDVSPDSRPEPYDPFRSESDPIELAYLSQPPQDSHTREGLQPGAYFGLSHEESRYEPVREGYTSPGLSARSTRESTHTLNSLYHKKAWDADTQALVDRRSGELAQWHIYWTTPALIVVLFLAGFAAAVGHHSFYMHLDGQPAIEQLKMVRYGTALAFFVKSTLVGTVIMCNRQRIWYTFRRKAMTINGIDGLFSATEDPTQFFLNWEMIRNGKLATLMAACTWLLPLASVLSPASLTSELRTFNDNATCSVATLNFAQESTYDFRDMSKYSLKSLNFYNTTQPTAEEKRDLRDEGYFDYYDQPSKNARRLAFSSVYMQKPQPRENASSVFCGSGWNCTYTIGFVAPGYKCDDVDDTDGSDAPFTFADLAPNGSLVYSADVDQGDYGHQEPGVNGTSLGVIESEPVLWIGYAVNTSTPYLDDSSYRAKWGNVHEPRIFKCVMQYTNYTFDMTFNPRQSATRRERVFLRPVVGEDPVKPQDVEKYKLTASYHTMGSLLRRFLRGKIEQQKFLVTYSDLSETRLANSSTSYPLVDLKTEIQDFFEDILITLLNEPKLVVAQDQEVPCVKSRTMMVYVYYRRSLWIGYAIVIAITFAFILVGAWSLYENGVASDVLFSRIMATTRNPTLDHLSVGACLGGDPFPKELTRTKLRFGVLLEDDPREGPLGKVEHCCFGTMGETKEIVKGGTYG
;
A
#
# COMPACT_ATOMS: atom_id res chain seq x y z
N MET A 1 -47.54 -4.15 54.81
CA MET A 1 -47.24 -4.87 56.06
C MET A 1 -47.49 -6.36 55.84
N THR A 2 -46.41 -7.14 55.84
CA THR A 2 -46.27 -8.57 56.28
C THR A 2 -47.43 -9.54 56.01
N SER A 3 -47.29 -10.46 55.05
CA SER A 3 -46.69 -11.80 55.19
C SER A 3 -47.49 -12.77 56.07
N ARG A 4 -47.95 -13.89 55.47
CA ARG A 4 -47.90 -15.27 55.99
C ARG A 4 -48.52 -16.27 55.00
N GLY A 5 -47.70 -17.18 54.49
CA GLY A 5 -48.15 -18.50 54.02
C GLY A 5 -48.29 -19.48 55.20
N PRO A 6 -48.81 -20.70 54.97
CA PRO A 6 -47.91 -21.87 54.95
C PRO A 6 -48.32 -23.07 54.04
N GLN A 7 -47.31 -23.86 53.59
CA GLN A 7 -47.13 -25.35 53.54
C GLN A 7 -48.36 -26.27 53.24
N SER A 8 -48.35 -27.42 52.51
CA SER A 8 -47.32 -28.39 52.04
C SER A 8 -47.91 -29.51 51.11
N ALA A 9 -47.05 -30.09 50.24
CA ALA A 9 -46.79 -31.52 49.89
C ALA A 9 -47.80 -32.52 49.21
N TYR A 10 -47.18 -33.43 48.41
CA TYR A 10 -47.63 -34.61 47.62
C TYR A 10 -48.16 -34.34 46.19
N SER A 11 -47.87 -35.08 45.11
CA SER A 11 -46.98 -36.19 44.74
C SER A 11 -47.12 -36.49 43.22
N SER A 12 -46.05 -37.07 42.64
CA SER A 12 -45.94 -37.94 41.45
C SER A 12 -46.13 -37.42 40.01
N ARG A 13 -44.96 -37.39 39.33
CA ARG A 13 -44.55 -38.08 38.08
C ARG A 13 -45.30 -37.87 36.75
N ASP A 14 -44.54 -37.21 35.89
CA ASP A 14 -44.05 -37.64 34.56
C ASP A 14 -44.65 -37.02 33.29
N VAL A 15 -43.67 -36.65 32.44
CA VAL A 15 -43.68 -36.32 31.00
C VAL A 15 -43.84 -34.82 30.64
N SER A 16 -42.69 -34.23 30.33
CA SER A 16 -42.46 -32.93 29.64
C SER A 16 -42.49 -33.11 28.10
N PRO A 17 -42.40 -32.04 27.27
CA PRO A 17 -42.35 -30.61 27.61
C PRO A 17 -43.31 -29.73 26.78
N ASP A 18 -43.60 -28.54 27.31
CA ASP A 18 -44.31 -27.49 26.60
C ASP A 18 -43.44 -26.21 26.56
N SER A 19 -43.35 -25.63 25.36
CA SER A 19 -43.36 -24.19 25.08
C SER A 19 -42.18 -23.25 25.47
N ARG A 20 -41.77 -22.53 24.42
CA ARG A 20 -41.49 -21.07 24.32
C ARG A 20 -40.07 -20.52 24.54
N PRO A 21 -39.63 -19.61 23.64
CA PRO A 21 -38.32 -18.97 23.67
C PRO A 21 -38.33 -17.65 24.45
N GLU A 22 -37.25 -17.39 25.17
CA GLU A 22 -36.88 -16.09 25.76
C GLU A 22 -35.79 -15.38 24.91
N PRO A 23 -35.53 -14.07 25.14
CA PRO A 23 -35.26 -13.08 24.10
C PRO A 23 -33.81 -12.98 23.61
N TYR A 24 -33.66 -12.51 22.37
CA TYR A 24 -32.41 -12.31 21.64
C TYR A 24 -31.59 -11.13 22.18
N ASP A 25 -30.37 -11.40 22.65
CA ASP A 25 -29.34 -10.42 23.03
C ASP A 25 -28.26 -10.35 21.92
N PRO A 26 -28.03 -9.19 21.28
CA PRO A 26 -27.19 -9.08 20.07
C PRO A 26 -25.67 -9.09 20.33
N PHE A 27 -25.18 -9.37 21.54
CA PHE A 27 -23.72 -9.31 21.85
C PHE A 27 -23.07 -10.62 22.32
N ARG A 28 -23.66 -11.78 22.04
CA ARG A 28 -22.98 -13.08 22.23
C ARG A 28 -22.92 -13.89 20.94
N SER A 29 -21.69 -14.12 20.45
CA SER A 29 -21.37 -15.17 19.48
C SER A 29 -20.46 -16.21 20.15
N GLU A 30 -20.97 -17.42 20.35
CA GLU A 30 -20.18 -18.61 20.71
C GLU A 30 -20.00 -19.51 19.47
N SER A 31 -18.77 -19.65 18.98
CA SER A 31 -18.14 -20.91 18.52
C SER A 31 -16.80 -20.61 17.82
N ASP A 32 -15.68 -20.67 18.56
CA ASP A 32 -14.83 -21.87 18.58
C ASP A 32 -13.63 -21.71 19.55
N PRO A 33 -13.14 -22.81 20.16
CA PRO A 33 -12.26 -22.76 21.31
C PRO A 33 -10.77 -22.78 20.93
N ILE A 34 -9.96 -21.95 21.59
CA ILE A 34 -8.50 -22.10 21.65
C ILE A 34 -8.15 -22.47 23.10
N GLU A 35 -7.58 -23.66 23.25
CA GLU A 35 -7.21 -24.27 24.53
C GLU A 35 -6.13 -23.50 25.29
N LEU A 36 -6.22 -23.69 26.61
CA LEU A 36 -5.62 -22.96 27.71
C LEU A 36 -4.10 -23.13 27.85
N ALA A 37 -3.49 -22.06 28.36
CA ALA A 37 -2.16 -22.04 28.92
C ALA A 37 -2.12 -22.63 30.34
N TYR A 38 -0.91 -23.08 30.69
CA TYR A 38 -0.37 -23.50 32.00
C TYR A 38 -0.51 -24.97 32.40
N LEU A 39 0.59 -25.71 32.25
CA LEU A 39 1.16 -26.56 33.29
C LEU A 39 2.66 -26.77 33.09
N SER A 40 3.34 -26.88 34.21
CA SER A 40 4.78 -26.80 34.45
C SER A 40 5.46 -28.18 34.57
N GLN A 41 6.74 -28.21 34.13
CA GLN A 41 7.84 -29.16 34.40
C GLN A 41 7.91 -30.55 33.69
N PRO A 42 9.12 -31.00 33.28
CA PRO A 42 9.35 -32.25 32.53
C PRO A 42 9.96 -33.39 33.37
N PRO A 43 9.99 -34.63 32.84
CA PRO A 43 11.04 -35.61 33.12
C PRO A 43 11.98 -35.84 31.91
N GLN A 44 13.19 -36.30 32.26
CA GLN A 44 14.25 -36.94 31.46
C GLN A 44 13.69 -37.94 30.39
N ASP A 45 14.32 -38.26 29.26
CA ASP A 45 15.75 -38.35 28.94
C ASP A 45 16.00 -38.48 27.42
N SER A 46 17.24 -38.17 27.02
CA SER A 46 18.02 -38.80 25.93
C SER A 46 17.97 -38.30 24.45
N HIS A 47 19.18 -37.91 24.02
CA HIS A 47 19.82 -38.04 22.70
C HIS A 47 19.70 -36.96 21.60
N THR A 48 20.79 -36.16 21.58
CA THR A 48 21.70 -35.86 20.45
C THR A 48 21.38 -34.77 19.41
N ARG A 49 22.40 -33.90 19.31
CA ARG A 49 22.95 -33.12 18.17
C ARG A 49 22.72 -31.61 18.15
N GLU A 50 23.85 -30.94 18.46
CA GLU A 50 24.55 -29.92 17.67
C GLU A 50 23.72 -28.79 17.04
N GLY A 51 23.98 -27.57 17.52
CA GLY A 51 23.59 -26.33 16.86
C GLY A 51 24.06 -25.10 17.65
N LEU A 52 25.19 -24.54 17.23
CA LEU A 52 25.81 -23.30 17.72
C LEU A 52 24.91 -22.05 17.59
N GLN A 53 25.04 -21.13 18.56
CA GLN A 53 25.45 -19.71 18.45
C GLN A 53 25.15 -18.96 19.77
N PRO A 54 25.51 -17.68 19.98
CA PRO A 54 26.85 -17.11 20.15
C PRO A 54 26.95 -16.35 21.51
N GLY A 55 28.14 -16.25 22.09
CA GLY A 55 28.36 -15.50 23.33
C GLY A 55 29.52 -14.53 23.20
N ALA A 56 29.22 -13.26 22.96
CA ALA A 56 30.16 -12.17 23.13
C ALA A 56 30.38 -11.91 24.62
N TYR A 57 31.65 -11.88 25.05
CA TYR A 57 32.05 -11.21 26.29
C TYR A 57 33.29 -10.36 26.00
N PHE A 58 33.11 -9.05 26.11
CA PHE A 58 34.19 -8.11 26.36
C PHE A 58 34.58 -8.25 27.84
N GLY A 59 35.83 -8.69 28.08
CA GLY A 59 36.46 -8.68 29.39
C GLY A 59 37.82 -8.01 29.27
N LEU A 60 37.91 -6.76 29.72
CA LEU A 60 39.17 -6.09 29.99
C LEU A 60 39.77 -6.71 31.26
N SER A 61 40.91 -7.39 31.13
CA SER A 61 41.78 -7.69 32.26
C SER A 61 43.24 -7.46 31.88
N HIS A 62 43.86 -6.59 32.66
CA HIS A 62 45.29 -6.28 32.72
C HIS A 62 45.97 -7.44 33.49
N GLU A 63 46.90 -8.20 32.89
CA GLU A 63 48.08 -8.79 33.59
C GLU A 63 48.95 -9.71 32.71
N GLU A 64 50.25 -9.58 32.96
CA GLU A 64 51.43 -10.43 32.73
C GLU A 64 51.49 -11.45 31.58
N SER A 65 52.46 -11.17 30.68
CA SER A 65 53.07 -12.10 29.72
C SER A 65 53.55 -13.39 30.40
N ARG A 66 52.85 -14.50 30.15
CA ARG A 66 53.20 -15.83 30.63
C ARG A 66 54.10 -16.55 29.61
N TYR A 67 55.32 -16.05 29.45
CA TYR A 67 56.42 -16.77 28.79
C TYR A 67 57.64 -16.71 29.72
N GLU A 68 58.08 -17.86 30.18
CA GLU A 68 59.19 -17.98 31.14
C GLU A 68 60.54 -17.98 30.38
N PRO A 69 61.47 -17.05 30.64
CA PRO A 69 62.78 -17.08 30.00
C PRO A 69 63.69 -18.14 30.65
N VAL A 70 64.44 -18.89 29.82
CA VAL A 70 65.41 -19.90 30.27
C VAL A 70 66.60 -19.23 30.99
N ARG A 71 66.91 -19.66 32.21
CA ARG A 71 68.08 -19.20 33.01
C ARG A 71 69.34 -20.03 32.70
N GLU A 72 70.47 -19.35 32.43
CA GLU A 72 71.82 -19.94 32.39
C GLU A 72 72.40 -20.13 33.80
N GLY A 73 73.13 -21.23 34.04
CA GLY A 73 73.91 -21.42 35.26
C GLY A 73 74.52 -22.80 35.46
N TYR A 74 75.85 -22.87 35.32
CA TYR A 74 76.77 -24.00 35.46
C TYR A 74 76.80 -24.69 36.84
N THR A 75 77.15 -25.99 36.86
CA THR A 75 78.19 -26.71 37.64
C THR A 75 77.77 -28.11 38.14
N SER A 76 78.47 -29.14 37.65
CA SER A 76 78.58 -30.52 38.18
C SER A 76 79.46 -30.54 39.47
N PRO A 77 79.72 -31.67 40.21
CA PRO A 77 79.61 -33.08 39.81
C PRO A 77 79.23 -34.12 40.91
N GLY A 78 79.03 -35.38 40.49
CA GLY A 78 78.98 -36.56 41.38
C GLY A 78 78.92 -37.89 40.62
N LEU A 79 80.00 -38.67 40.72
CA LEU A 79 80.33 -39.93 40.01
C LEU A 79 79.50 -41.16 40.42
N SER A 80 79.29 -42.11 39.48
CA SER A 80 79.87 -43.48 39.58
C SER A 80 79.66 -44.34 38.31
N ALA A 81 80.78 -44.82 37.74
CA ALA A 81 81.10 -46.18 37.25
C ALA A 81 80.08 -46.90 36.29
N ARG A 82 80.42 -47.54 35.16
CA ARG A 82 81.68 -48.12 34.64
C ARG A 82 81.36 -48.62 33.21
N SER A 83 82.15 -48.30 32.19
CA SER A 83 82.65 -49.26 31.17
C SER A 83 83.43 -48.53 30.07
N THR A 84 84.69 -48.92 29.93
CA THR A 84 85.66 -48.70 28.85
C THR A 84 85.06 -49.04 27.47
N ARG A 85 85.38 -48.44 26.31
CA ARG A 85 86.69 -48.04 25.75
C ARG A 85 86.48 -47.37 24.36
N GLU A 86 87.21 -46.28 24.06
CA GLU A 86 87.79 -45.79 22.76
C GLU A 86 86.97 -45.96 21.45
N SER A 87 86.68 -44.95 20.62
CA SER A 87 87.54 -43.85 20.15
C SER A 87 86.76 -42.69 19.50
N THR A 88 87.52 -41.63 19.26
CA THR A 88 87.29 -40.21 18.95
C THR A 88 86.58 -39.80 17.64
N HIS A 89 85.74 -38.76 17.81
CA HIS A 89 85.40 -37.61 16.94
C HIS A 89 84.63 -37.78 15.61
N THR A 90 83.38 -37.34 15.63
CA THR A 90 82.87 -36.26 14.77
C THR A 90 81.61 -35.64 15.40
N LEU A 91 81.68 -34.36 15.76
CA LEU A 91 80.54 -33.53 16.15
C LEU A 91 79.79 -33.15 14.88
N ASN A 92 78.66 -33.79 14.62
CA ASN A 92 77.51 -33.27 13.83
C ASN A 92 76.49 -34.38 13.62
N SER A 93 75.46 -34.45 14.47
CA SER A 93 74.11 -34.90 14.09
C SER A 93 73.23 -34.94 15.34
N LEU A 94 72.45 -33.88 15.56
CA LEU A 94 71.25 -33.93 16.40
C LEU A 94 70.02 -34.33 15.56
N TYR A 95 70.19 -35.17 14.55
CA TYR A 95 69.08 -35.92 13.95
C TYR A 95 69.12 -37.35 14.48
N HIS A 96 68.48 -37.55 15.63
CA HIS A 96 68.00 -38.88 15.99
C HIS A 96 67.11 -39.37 14.83
N LYS A 97 67.43 -40.56 14.29
CA LYS A 97 66.57 -41.31 13.36
C LYS A 97 65.17 -41.41 13.95
N LYS A 98 64.26 -40.57 13.48
CA LYS A 98 62.83 -40.65 13.77
C LYS A 98 62.30 -41.85 12.98
N ALA A 99 61.76 -42.86 13.66
CA ALA A 99 61.10 -43.96 13.00
C ALA A 99 59.84 -43.41 12.30
N TRP A 100 59.90 -43.31 10.97
CA TRP A 100 58.73 -43.04 10.15
C TRP A 100 58.01 -44.35 9.87
N ASP A 101 56.68 -44.30 9.79
CA ASP A 101 55.90 -45.45 9.32
C ASP A 101 56.28 -45.75 7.85
N ALA A 102 56.23 -47.01 7.43
CA ALA A 102 56.73 -47.44 6.11
C ALA A 102 56.03 -46.68 4.96
N ASP A 103 54.73 -46.42 5.10
CA ASP A 103 53.95 -45.64 4.14
C ASP A 103 54.38 -44.17 4.09
N THR A 104 54.69 -43.58 5.25
CA THR A 104 55.19 -42.20 5.32
C THR A 104 56.59 -42.07 4.75
N GLN A 105 57.46 -43.06 4.97
CA GLN A 105 58.79 -43.12 4.36
C GLN A 105 58.68 -43.23 2.84
N ALA A 106 57.81 -44.11 2.32
CA ALA A 106 57.59 -44.26 0.88
C ALA A 106 57.02 -42.99 0.24
N LEU A 107 56.14 -42.26 0.93
CA LEU A 107 55.62 -40.97 0.46
C LEU A 107 56.70 -39.88 0.46
N VAL A 108 57.56 -39.82 1.48
CA VAL A 108 58.67 -38.86 1.52
C VAL A 108 59.67 -39.16 0.41
N ASP A 109 60.06 -40.42 0.23
CA ASP A 109 60.99 -40.83 -0.81
C ASP A 109 60.42 -40.51 -2.21
N ARG A 110 59.12 -40.75 -2.45
CA ARG A 110 58.43 -40.36 -3.69
C ARG A 110 58.41 -38.85 -3.90
N ARG A 111 58.11 -38.07 -2.86
CA ARG A 111 58.00 -36.60 -2.92
C ARG A 111 59.36 -35.91 -3.02
N SER A 112 60.42 -36.53 -2.50
CA SER A 112 61.78 -36.00 -2.53
C SER A 112 62.36 -35.84 -3.94
N GLY A 113 61.77 -36.50 -4.94
CA GLY A 113 62.12 -36.37 -6.36
C GLY A 113 61.19 -35.48 -7.19
N GLU A 114 60.13 -34.89 -6.60
CA GLU A 114 59.18 -34.04 -7.33
C GLU A 114 59.62 -32.57 -7.28
N LEU A 115 59.76 -31.92 -8.45
CA LEU A 115 60.04 -30.49 -8.55
C LEU A 115 58.75 -29.68 -8.68
N ALA A 116 58.70 -28.52 -8.02
CA ALA A 116 57.61 -27.57 -8.18
C ALA A 116 57.67 -26.92 -9.58
N GLN A 117 56.62 -27.16 -10.36
CA GLN A 117 56.50 -26.62 -11.71
C GLN A 117 55.91 -25.21 -11.70
N TRP A 118 56.51 -24.31 -12.48
CA TRP A 118 55.97 -22.96 -12.75
C TRP A 118 54.78 -23.06 -13.72
N HIS A 119 53.64 -23.53 -13.22
CA HIS A 119 52.46 -23.78 -14.02
C HIS A 119 51.18 -23.24 -13.36
N ILE A 120 50.43 -22.45 -14.12
CA ILE A 120 49.13 -21.93 -13.69
C ILE A 120 48.06 -22.92 -14.15
N TYR A 121 47.48 -23.65 -13.20
CA TYR A 121 46.31 -24.46 -13.46
C TYR A 121 45.11 -23.58 -13.84
N TRP A 122 44.38 -23.96 -14.89
CA TRP A 122 43.23 -23.22 -15.40
C TRP A 122 42.03 -23.13 -14.45
N THR A 123 42.02 -23.94 -13.38
CA THR A 123 40.93 -23.98 -12.40
C THR A 123 40.68 -22.63 -11.75
N THR A 124 41.72 -21.96 -11.25
CA THR A 124 41.58 -20.65 -10.57
C THR A 124 41.17 -19.52 -11.54
N PRO A 125 41.82 -19.33 -12.71
CA PRO A 125 41.35 -18.39 -13.71
C PRO A 125 39.91 -18.66 -14.19
N ALA A 126 39.55 -19.92 -14.43
CA ALA A 126 38.21 -20.29 -14.88
C ALA A 126 37.16 -19.96 -13.82
N LEU A 127 37.42 -20.24 -12.54
CA LEU A 127 36.51 -19.87 -11.45
C LEU A 127 36.31 -18.36 -11.33
N ILE A 128 37.38 -17.56 -11.45
CA ILE A 128 37.28 -16.09 -11.44
C ILE A 128 36.38 -15.59 -12.58
N VAL A 129 36.60 -16.10 -13.79
CA VAL A 129 35.81 -15.71 -14.97
C VAL A 129 34.36 -16.16 -14.85
N VAL A 130 34.11 -17.40 -14.42
CA VAL A 130 32.76 -17.96 -14.26
C VAL A 130 31.96 -17.18 -13.21
N LEU A 131 32.57 -16.87 -12.05
CA LEU A 131 31.91 -16.08 -11.01
C LEU A 131 31.58 -14.66 -11.50
N PHE A 132 32.49 -14.00 -12.23
CA PHE A 132 32.24 -12.68 -12.79
C PHE A 132 31.10 -12.70 -13.83
N LEU A 133 31.12 -13.66 -14.77
CA LEU A 133 30.08 -13.79 -15.79
C LEU A 133 28.72 -14.14 -15.17
N ALA A 134 28.69 -15.00 -14.15
CA ALA A 134 27.47 -15.31 -13.42
C ALA A 134 26.89 -14.07 -12.72
N GLY A 135 27.73 -13.25 -12.08
CA GLY A 135 27.32 -11.99 -11.47
C GLY A 135 26.80 -10.97 -12.48
N PHE A 136 27.48 -10.82 -13.62
CA PHE A 136 27.04 -9.94 -14.70
C PHE A 136 25.71 -10.39 -15.31
N ALA A 137 25.55 -11.67 -15.61
CA ALA A 137 24.33 -12.24 -16.16
C ALA A 137 23.14 -12.07 -15.20
N ALA A 138 23.35 -12.29 -13.90
CA ALA A 138 22.32 -12.08 -12.89
C ALA A 138 21.91 -10.60 -12.75
N ALA A 139 22.85 -9.65 -12.90
CA ALA A 139 22.54 -8.22 -12.89
C ALA A 139 21.66 -7.81 -14.07
N VAL A 140 21.96 -8.32 -15.28
CA VAL A 140 21.13 -8.13 -16.47
C VAL A 140 19.76 -8.80 -16.33
N GLY A 141 19.73 -10.02 -15.78
CA GLY A 141 18.49 -10.73 -15.48
C GLY A 141 17.61 -9.97 -14.50
N HIS A 142 18.19 -9.40 -13.46
CA HIS A 142 17.49 -8.55 -12.51
C HIS A 142 16.90 -7.29 -13.17
N HIS A 143 17.70 -6.60 -13.98
CA HIS A 143 17.23 -5.44 -14.74
C HIS A 143 16.05 -5.79 -15.65
N SER A 144 16.15 -6.91 -16.38
CA SER A 144 15.11 -7.37 -17.30
C SER A 144 13.83 -7.80 -16.57
N PHE A 145 13.98 -8.44 -15.40
CA PHE A 145 12.86 -8.83 -14.54
C PHE A 145 12.08 -7.60 -14.06
N TYR A 146 12.77 -6.56 -13.57
CA TYR A 146 12.10 -5.33 -13.14
C TYR A 146 11.51 -4.52 -14.30
N MET A 147 12.15 -4.53 -15.47
CA MET A 147 11.58 -3.93 -16.67
C MET A 147 10.30 -4.63 -17.13
N HIS A 148 10.19 -5.95 -16.96
CA HIS A 148 8.96 -6.68 -17.26
C HIS A 148 7.81 -6.36 -16.29
N LEU A 149 8.14 -6.06 -15.03
CA LEU A 149 7.15 -5.67 -14.02
C LEU A 149 6.69 -4.21 -14.18
N ASP A 150 7.50 -3.32 -14.76
CA ASP A 150 7.17 -1.91 -14.89
C ASP A 150 5.83 -1.69 -15.63
N GLY A 151 4.93 -0.92 -15.02
CA GLY A 151 3.59 -0.66 -15.57
C GLY A 151 2.58 -1.79 -15.36
N GLN A 152 2.97 -2.95 -14.84
CA GLN A 152 2.06 -4.05 -14.54
C GLN A 152 1.35 -3.84 -13.17
N PRO A 153 0.13 -4.39 -12.99
CA PRO A 153 -0.53 -4.41 -11.70
C PRO A 153 0.36 -5.04 -10.61
N ALA A 154 0.47 -4.39 -9.46
CA ALA A 154 1.32 -4.81 -8.35
C ALA A 154 0.73 -5.98 -7.53
N ILE A 155 0.47 -7.09 -8.21
CA ILE A 155 -0.05 -8.33 -7.64
C ILE A 155 1.11 -9.08 -6.97
N GLU A 156 0.90 -9.59 -5.75
CA GLU A 156 1.94 -10.29 -4.97
C GLU A 156 3.24 -9.48 -4.76
N GLN A 157 3.11 -8.19 -4.40
CA GLN A 157 4.22 -7.25 -4.19
C GLN A 157 5.41 -7.85 -3.43
N LEU A 158 5.16 -8.47 -2.28
CA LEU A 158 6.20 -9.04 -1.43
C LEU A 158 7.00 -10.14 -2.12
N LYS A 159 6.36 -10.95 -2.97
CA LYS A 159 7.00 -12.06 -3.68
C LYS A 159 7.95 -11.55 -4.76
N MET A 160 7.50 -10.58 -5.56
CA MET A 160 8.33 -10.00 -6.62
C MET A 160 9.55 -9.25 -6.05
N VAL A 161 9.38 -8.51 -4.96
CA VAL A 161 10.49 -7.85 -4.24
C VAL A 161 11.48 -8.89 -3.67
N ARG A 162 10.98 -10.03 -3.15
CA ARG A 162 11.85 -11.12 -2.67
C ARG A 162 12.69 -11.73 -3.79
N TYR A 163 12.13 -11.96 -4.97
CA TYR A 163 12.90 -12.44 -6.12
C TYR A 163 14.00 -11.46 -6.55
N GLY A 164 13.68 -10.17 -6.63
CA GLY A 164 14.69 -9.14 -6.93
C GLY A 164 15.78 -9.07 -5.86
N THR A 165 15.41 -9.17 -4.58
CA THR A 165 16.37 -9.23 -3.47
C THR A 165 17.28 -10.45 -3.57
N ALA A 166 16.73 -11.64 -3.89
CA ALA A 166 17.52 -12.85 -4.08
C ALA A 166 18.54 -12.71 -5.24
N LEU A 167 18.11 -12.13 -6.37
CA LEU A 167 19.00 -11.82 -7.49
C LEU A 167 20.10 -10.83 -7.08
N ALA A 168 19.77 -9.79 -6.30
CA ALA A 168 20.75 -8.83 -5.80
C ALA A 168 21.80 -9.47 -4.88
N PHE A 169 21.39 -10.37 -3.98
CA PHE A 169 22.33 -11.13 -3.15
C PHE A 169 23.21 -12.08 -3.97
N PHE A 170 22.66 -12.69 -5.02
CA PHE A 170 23.45 -13.54 -5.91
C PHE A 170 24.52 -12.75 -6.68
N VAL A 171 24.17 -11.58 -7.23
CA VAL A 171 25.13 -10.66 -7.86
C VAL A 171 26.22 -10.24 -6.88
N LYS A 172 25.84 -9.86 -5.66
CA LYS A 172 26.79 -9.52 -4.59
C LYS A 172 27.78 -10.65 -4.32
N SER A 173 27.28 -11.85 -4.01
CA SER A 173 28.13 -12.97 -3.57
C SER A 173 29.12 -13.41 -4.65
N THR A 174 28.68 -13.45 -5.91
CA THR A 174 29.53 -13.83 -7.04
C THR A 174 30.63 -12.79 -7.33
N LEU A 175 30.31 -11.50 -7.27
CA LEU A 175 31.30 -10.44 -7.48
C LEU A 175 32.28 -10.30 -6.30
N VAL A 176 31.80 -10.39 -5.05
CA VAL A 176 32.69 -10.42 -3.87
C VAL A 176 33.62 -11.64 -3.91
N GLY A 177 33.11 -12.83 -4.26
CA GLY A 177 33.94 -14.03 -4.43
C GLY A 177 35.02 -13.85 -5.50
N THR A 178 34.68 -13.19 -6.61
CA THR A 178 35.64 -12.83 -7.67
C THR A 178 36.76 -11.93 -7.14
N VAL A 179 36.41 -10.88 -6.38
CA VAL A 179 37.39 -9.97 -5.78
C VAL A 179 38.30 -10.68 -4.77
N ILE A 180 37.74 -11.54 -3.91
CA ILE A 180 38.52 -12.31 -2.92
C ILE A 180 39.54 -13.21 -3.62
N MET A 181 39.13 -13.94 -4.66
CA MET A 181 40.04 -14.81 -5.43
C MET A 181 41.20 -14.01 -6.05
N CYS A 182 40.92 -12.83 -6.61
CA CYS A 182 41.93 -11.94 -7.16
C CYS A 182 42.83 -11.35 -6.06
N ASN A 183 42.24 -11.01 -4.91
CA ASN A 183 42.96 -10.46 -3.75
C ASN A 183 43.98 -11.48 -3.23
N ARG A 184 43.62 -12.77 -3.14
CA ARG A 184 44.56 -13.84 -2.76
C ARG A 184 45.80 -13.84 -3.66
N GLN A 185 45.63 -13.72 -4.98
CA GLN A 185 46.79 -13.63 -5.90
C GLN A 185 47.63 -12.39 -5.64
N ARG A 186 46.98 -11.27 -5.33
CA ARG A 186 47.66 -10.00 -5.04
C ARG A 186 48.43 -10.01 -3.71
N ILE A 187 47.90 -10.68 -2.70
CA ILE A 187 48.53 -10.89 -1.40
C ILE A 187 49.87 -11.61 -1.57
N TRP A 188 49.86 -12.75 -2.27
CA TRP A 188 51.05 -13.54 -2.51
C TRP A 188 52.10 -12.81 -3.36
N TYR A 189 51.65 -12.02 -4.33
CA TYR A 189 52.54 -11.12 -5.09
C TYR A 189 53.24 -10.10 -4.18
N THR A 190 52.54 -9.60 -3.16
CA THR A 190 53.10 -8.65 -2.19
C THR A 190 54.14 -9.33 -1.30
N PHE A 191 53.86 -10.53 -0.80
CA PHE A 191 54.81 -11.29 0.04
C PHE A 191 56.10 -11.67 -0.66
N ARG A 192 56.06 -11.86 -1.99
CA ARG A 192 57.27 -12.11 -2.79
C ARG A 192 58.22 -10.92 -2.89
N ARG A 193 57.67 -9.70 -2.80
CA ARG A 193 58.41 -8.46 -3.08
C ARG A 193 58.75 -7.65 -1.84
N LYS A 194 57.95 -7.76 -0.78
CA LYS A 194 58.10 -6.94 0.42
C LYS A 194 58.15 -7.82 1.64
N ALA A 195 59.14 -7.58 2.49
CA ALA A 195 59.15 -8.14 3.82
C ALA A 195 58.15 -7.41 4.72
N MET A 196 57.36 -8.17 5.45
CA MET A 196 56.28 -7.66 6.30
C MET A 196 56.35 -8.34 7.66
N THR A 197 55.94 -7.64 8.72
CA THR A 197 55.82 -8.27 10.04
C THR A 197 54.80 -9.41 10.02
N ILE A 198 54.94 -10.40 10.91
CA ILE A 198 53.95 -11.48 11.07
C ILE A 198 52.55 -10.90 11.29
N ASN A 199 52.42 -9.89 12.15
CA ASN A 199 51.15 -9.18 12.37
C ASN A 199 50.63 -8.50 11.08
N GLY A 200 51.51 -7.96 10.23
CA GLY A 200 51.14 -7.41 8.93
C GLY A 200 50.71 -8.47 7.90
N ILE A 201 51.26 -9.68 7.97
CA ILE A 201 50.88 -10.83 7.13
C ILE A 201 49.51 -11.35 7.57
N ASP A 202 49.32 -11.56 8.87
CA ASP A 202 48.04 -11.99 9.45
C ASP A 202 46.94 -10.99 9.15
N GLY A 203 47.21 -9.68 9.28
CA GLY A 203 46.28 -8.63 8.88
C GLY A 203 45.87 -8.72 7.41
N LEU A 204 46.80 -9.04 6.51
CA LEU A 204 46.50 -9.11 5.07
C LEU A 204 45.66 -10.34 4.70
N PHE A 205 45.84 -11.47 5.40
CA PHE A 205 45.00 -12.66 5.24
C PHE A 205 43.63 -12.53 5.88
N SER A 206 43.53 -11.85 7.02
CA SER A 206 42.27 -11.68 7.76
C SER A 206 41.45 -10.47 7.29
N ALA A 207 42.00 -9.49 6.57
CA ALA A 207 41.30 -8.24 6.20
C ALA A 207 39.97 -8.43 5.43
N THR A 208 39.77 -9.55 4.74
CA THR A 208 38.49 -9.85 4.07
C THR A 208 37.41 -10.41 5.00
N GLU A 209 37.80 -10.85 6.19
CA GLU A 209 36.92 -11.48 7.20
C GLU A 209 36.82 -10.64 8.48
N ASP A 210 37.87 -9.91 8.84
CA ASP A 210 37.97 -9.03 10.00
C ASP A 210 38.30 -7.57 9.57
N PRO A 211 37.33 -6.65 9.66
CA PRO A 211 37.52 -5.25 9.26
C PRO A 211 38.33 -4.45 10.30
N THR A 212 38.57 -4.98 11.51
CA THR A 212 39.36 -4.26 12.52
C THR A 212 40.83 -4.09 12.08
N GLN A 213 41.31 -4.97 11.21
CA GLN A 213 42.66 -4.96 10.64
C GLN A 213 42.98 -3.68 9.87
N PHE A 214 41.98 -3.02 9.28
CA PHE A 214 42.18 -1.73 8.60
C PHE A 214 42.58 -0.61 9.56
N PHE A 215 42.22 -0.72 10.84
CA PHE A 215 42.51 0.30 11.85
C PHE A 215 43.71 -0.08 12.73
N LEU A 216 43.89 -1.37 13.01
CA LEU A 216 44.94 -1.86 13.91
C LEU A 216 46.30 -1.99 13.19
N ASN A 217 46.31 -2.33 11.90
CA ASN A 217 47.53 -2.73 11.20
C ASN A 217 47.93 -1.75 10.08
N TRP A 218 48.56 -0.64 10.46
CA TRP A 218 49.04 0.38 9.52
C TRP A 218 50.13 -0.15 8.55
N GLU A 219 50.93 -1.11 8.98
CA GLU A 219 51.96 -1.72 8.13
C GLU A 219 51.35 -2.45 6.93
N MET A 220 50.24 -3.15 7.14
CA MET A 220 49.46 -3.81 6.09
C MET A 220 49.05 -2.80 5.02
N ILE A 221 48.50 -1.64 5.42
CA ILE A 221 48.06 -0.58 4.50
C ILE A 221 49.24 0.01 3.74
N ARG A 222 50.35 0.30 4.41
CA ARG A 222 51.52 0.93 3.78
C ARG A 222 52.21 -0.01 2.78
N ASN A 223 52.36 -1.27 3.14
CA ASN A 223 53.13 -2.24 2.34
C ASN A 223 52.27 -2.95 1.29
N GLY A 224 51.01 -3.27 1.61
CA GLY A 224 50.05 -4.00 0.79
C GLY A 224 48.93 -3.15 0.16
N LYS A 225 49.16 -1.85 -0.09
CA LYS A 225 48.17 -0.84 -0.55
C LYS A 225 47.06 -1.34 -1.49
N LEU A 226 47.42 -2.12 -2.52
CA LEU A 226 46.45 -2.58 -3.51
C LEU A 226 45.61 -3.76 -3.01
N ALA A 227 46.22 -4.68 -2.25
CA ALA A 227 45.50 -5.80 -1.66
C ALA A 227 44.59 -5.33 -0.51
N THR A 228 45.04 -4.33 0.27
CA THR A 228 44.20 -3.68 1.29
C THR A 228 43.05 -2.90 0.67
N LEU A 229 43.26 -2.21 -0.46
CA LEU A 229 42.18 -1.56 -1.20
C LEU A 229 41.14 -2.58 -1.71
N MET A 230 41.60 -3.70 -2.26
CA MET A 230 40.72 -4.79 -2.73
C MET A 230 39.89 -5.37 -1.57
N ALA A 231 40.52 -5.65 -0.43
CA ALA A 231 39.84 -6.11 0.77
C ALA A 231 38.86 -5.05 1.33
N ALA A 232 39.23 -3.77 1.36
CA ALA A 232 38.30 -2.72 1.78
C ALA A 232 37.06 -2.65 0.86
N CYS A 233 37.25 -2.83 -0.45
CA CYS A 233 36.15 -2.86 -1.39
C CYS A 233 35.20 -4.03 -1.15
N THR A 234 35.65 -5.22 -0.71
CA THR A 234 34.73 -6.34 -0.43
C THR A 234 33.70 -6.02 0.66
N TRP A 235 34.02 -5.09 1.57
CA TRP A 235 33.11 -4.58 2.58
C TRP A 235 32.15 -3.49 2.06
N LEU A 236 32.50 -2.80 0.98
CA LEU A 236 31.68 -1.73 0.37
C LEU A 236 30.75 -2.25 -0.74
N LEU A 237 31.17 -3.29 -1.47
CA LEU A 237 30.37 -3.94 -2.51
C LEU A 237 28.93 -4.34 -2.09
N PRO A 238 28.67 -4.81 -0.85
CA PRO A 238 27.33 -5.12 -0.38
C PRO A 238 26.35 -3.94 -0.39
N LEU A 239 26.82 -2.69 -0.32
CA LEU A 239 25.95 -1.50 -0.31
C LEU A 239 25.10 -1.39 -1.59
N ALA A 240 25.64 -1.79 -2.74
CA ALA A 240 24.90 -1.79 -4.00
C ALA A 240 23.71 -2.75 -3.99
N SER A 241 23.83 -3.88 -3.26
CA SER A 241 22.73 -4.85 -3.13
C SER A 241 21.62 -4.37 -2.19
N VAL A 242 21.94 -3.51 -1.22
CA VAL A 242 20.97 -2.91 -0.28
C VAL A 242 20.09 -1.87 -0.96
N LEU A 243 20.61 -1.17 -1.97
CA LEU A 243 19.85 -0.18 -2.74
C LEU A 243 18.91 -0.82 -3.77
N SER A 244 19.09 -2.11 -4.04
CA SER A 244 18.36 -2.83 -5.08
C SER A 244 16.85 -2.97 -4.83
N PRO A 245 16.36 -3.31 -3.61
CA PRO A 245 14.93 -3.37 -3.33
C PRO A 245 14.23 -2.02 -3.49
N ALA A 246 14.93 -0.90 -3.29
CA ALA A 246 14.37 0.44 -3.45
C ALA A 246 14.15 0.85 -4.91
N SER A 247 14.64 0.07 -5.88
CA SER A 247 14.49 0.40 -7.30
C SER A 247 13.16 -0.05 -7.93
N LEU A 248 12.37 -0.88 -7.24
CA LEU A 248 11.01 -1.27 -7.64
C LEU A 248 10.03 -0.85 -6.56
N THR A 249 9.14 0.09 -6.87
CA THR A 249 8.11 0.57 -5.94
C THR A 249 6.71 0.24 -6.48
N SER A 250 5.70 0.39 -5.63
CA SER A 250 4.31 0.33 -6.04
C SER A 250 3.66 1.69 -5.84
N GLU A 251 3.05 2.24 -6.88
CA GLU A 251 2.40 3.54 -6.88
C GLU A 251 0.95 3.39 -7.33
N LEU A 252 0.04 4.20 -6.77
CA LEU A 252 -1.34 4.25 -7.21
C LEU A 252 -1.39 4.94 -8.58
N ARG A 253 -1.90 4.24 -9.59
CA ARG A 253 -2.22 4.84 -10.90
C ARG A 253 -3.68 4.62 -11.24
N THR A 254 -4.30 5.66 -11.79
CA THR A 254 -5.67 5.62 -12.30
C THR A 254 -5.63 5.34 -13.80
N PHE A 255 -6.32 4.29 -14.20
CA PHE A 255 -6.51 3.93 -15.60
C PHE A 255 -7.89 4.40 -16.03
N ASN A 256 -7.97 5.07 -17.18
CA ASN A 256 -9.21 5.53 -17.78
C ASN A 256 -9.47 4.71 -19.04
N ASP A 257 -10.69 4.22 -19.18
CA ASP A 257 -11.17 3.44 -20.31
C ASP A 257 -12.47 4.05 -20.84
N ASN A 258 -12.53 4.27 -22.15
CA ASN A 258 -13.72 4.81 -22.80
C ASN A 258 -14.61 3.63 -23.19
N ALA A 259 -15.78 3.55 -22.57
CA ALA A 259 -16.71 2.46 -22.75
C ALA A 259 -18.13 2.97 -23.04
N THR A 260 -19.04 2.06 -23.38
CA THR A 260 -20.48 2.31 -23.32
C THR A 260 -21.03 1.70 -22.03
N CYS A 261 -21.83 2.47 -21.30
CA CYS A 261 -22.48 2.02 -20.07
C CYS A 261 -23.99 2.04 -20.27
N SER A 262 -24.68 0.97 -19.85
CA SER A 262 -26.14 0.99 -19.68
C SER A 262 -26.44 1.71 -18.38
N VAL A 263 -27.09 2.87 -18.44
CA VAL A 263 -27.36 3.73 -17.27
C VAL A 263 -28.86 4.00 -17.15
N ALA A 264 -29.31 4.27 -15.92
CA ALA A 264 -30.68 4.70 -15.69
C ALA A 264 -30.85 6.19 -16.00
N THR A 265 -31.91 6.52 -16.74
CA THR A 265 -32.42 7.87 -17.03
C THR A 265 -33.91 7.96 -16.66
N LEU A 266 -34.47 9.17 -16.72
CA LEU A 266 -35.89 9.41 -16.48
C LEU A 266 -36.63 9.72 -17.78
N ASN A 267 -37.84 9.21 -17.90
CA ASN A 267 -38.74 9.51 -19.00
C ASN A 267 -40.19 9.60 -18.51
N PHE A 268 -40.62 10.82 -18.18
CA PHE A 268 -41.97 11.08 -17.71
C PHE A 268 -43.05 10.78 -18.75
N ALA A 269 -42.71 10.75 -20.05
CA ALA A 269 -43.68 10.41 -21.09
C ALA A 269 -44.19 8.96 -20.95
N GLN A 270 -43.46 8.07 -20.28
CA GLN A 270 -43.94 6.71 -20.04
C GLN A 270 -45.21 6.66 -19.18
N GLU A 271 -45.40 7.60 -18.25
CA GLU A 271 -46.62 7.70 -17.43
C GLU A 271 -47.86 8.02 -18.27
N SER A 272 -47.71 8.71 -19.41
CA SER A 272 -48.83 9.05 -20.29
C SER A 272 -49.52 7.83 -20.91
N THR A 273 -48.74 6.77 -21.19
CA THR A 273 -49.21 5.53 -21.83
C THR A 273 -49.34 4.37 -20.85
N TYR A 274 -48.96 4.56 -19.59
CA TYR A 274 -49.03 3.53 -18.56
C TYR A 274 -50.48 3.28 -18.13
N ASP A 275 -50.92 2.03 -18.19
CA ASP A 275 -52.19 1.58 -17.65
C ASP A 275 -51.94 0.65 -16.46
N PHE A 276 -52.38 1.08 -15.28
CA PHE A 276 -52.22 0.33 -14.04
C PHE A 276 -53.08 -0.95 -13.99
N ARG A 277 -54.03 -1.11 -14.92
CA ARG A 277 -54.87 -2.31 -15.05
C ARG A 277 -54.22 -3.40 -15.91
N ASP A 278 -53.18 -3.06 -16.67
CA ASP A 278 -52.46 -4.03 -17.49
C ASP A 278 -51.64 -4.96 -16.59
N MET A 279 -52.11 -6.20 -16.45
CA MET A 279 -51.45 -7.23 -15.65
C MET A 279 -50.03 -7.56 -16.13
N SER A 280 -49.66 -7.27 -17.38
CA SER A 280 -48.30 -7.50 -17.87
C SER A 280 -47.29 -6.49 -17.30
N LYS A 281 -47.77 -5.32 -16.88
CA LYS A 281 -46.95 -4.20 -16.37
C LYS A 281 -47.06 -4.00 -14.86
N TYR A 282 -47.67 -4.93 -14.14
CA TYR A 282 -47.91 -4.87 -12.68
C TYR A 282 -46.66 -4.66 -11.82
N SER A 283 -45.48 -5.02 -12.36
CA SER A 283 -44.21 -4.86 -11.65
C SER A 283 -43.72 -3.42 -11.59
N LEU A 284 -44.24 -2.55 -12.46
CA LEU A 284 -43.91 -1.12 -12.51
C LEU A 284 -44.73 -0.33 -11.47
N LYS A 285 -44.15 0.77 -11.01
CA LYS A 285 -44.69 1.63 -9.97
C LYS A 285 -44.91 3.03 -10.53
N SER A 286 -46.17 3.43 -10.65
CA SER A 286 -46.56 4.79 -11.03
C SER A 286 -46.18 5.81 -9.95
N LEU A 287 -45.92 7.05 -10.36
CA LEU A 287 -45.78 8.21 -9.47
C LEU A 287 -47.11 8.66 -8.86
N ASN A 288 -48.24 8.32 -9.49
CA ASN A 288 -49.58 8.81 -9.13
C ASN A 288 -50.50 7.67 -8.69
N PHE A 289 -51.43 7.98 -7.79
CA PHE A 289 -52.66 7.21 -7.61
C PHE A 289 -53.81 7.87 -8.36
N TYR A 290 -54.65 7.04 -8.96
CA TYR A 290 -55.83 7.47 -9.71
C TYR A 290 -57.08 6.84 -9.10
N ASN A 291 -58.15 7.63 -9.01
CA ASN A 291 -59.49 7.13 -8.76
C ASN A 291 -60.21 6.97 -10.10
N THR A 292 -61.19 6.06 -10.12
CA THR A 292 -61.92 5.68 -11.33
C THR A 292 -63.40 5.92 -11.11
N THR A 293 -64.09 6.46 -12.12
CA THR A 293 -65.54 6.68 -12.08
C THR A 293 -66.38 5.43 -12.36
N GLN A 294 -65.76 4.26 -12.50
CA GLN A 294 -66.43 3.00 -12.76
C GLN A 294 -67.34 2.61 -11.57
N PRO A 295 -68.60 2.22 -11.83
CA PRO A 295 -69.48 1.72 -10.79
C PRO A 295 -68.95 0.42 -10.15
N THR A 296 -69.21 0.25 -8.86
CA THR A 296 -68.84 -0.93 -8.06
C THR A 296 -69.36 -2.22 -8.71
N ALA A 297 -68.66 -3.34 -8.51
CA ALA A 297 -68.90 -4.62 -9.19
C ALA A 297 -70.34 -5.19 -9.07
N GLU A 298 -71.17 -4.67 -8.17
CA GLU A 298 -72.57 -5.07 -7.94
C GLU A 298 -73.55 -4.52 -8.99
N GLU A 299 -73.19 -3.47 -9.75
CA GLU A 299 -74.06 -2.82 -10.76
C GLU A 299 -73.75 -3.24 -12.21
N LYS A 300 -72.98 -4.32 -12.39
CA LYS A 300 -72.62 -4.83 -13.72
C LYS A 300 -73.63 -5.85 -14.21
N ARG A 301 -74.67 -5.42 -14.95
CA ARG A 301 -75.38 -6.35 -15.84
C ARG A 301 -75.44 -5.97 -17.31
N ASP A 302 -75.43 -4.70 -17.71
CA ASP A 302 -75.73 -4.39 -19.12
C ASP A 302 -74.90 -3.29 -19.79
N LEU A 303 -73.80 -2.84 -19.20
CA LEU A 303 -73.07 -1.72 -19.78
C LEU A 303 -71.63 -2.09 -20.16
N ARG A 304 -71.43 -2.25 -21.47
CA ARG A 304 -70.18 -1.86 -22.13
C ARG A 304 -70.09 -0.33 -22.01
N ASP A 305 -69.72 0.18 -20.83
CA ASP A 305 -69.73 1.62 -20.54
C ASP A 305 -68.56 2.33 -21.22
N GLU A 306 -68.81 2.81 -22.44
CA GLU A 306 -68.05 3.87 -23.10
C GLU A 306 -68.28 5.19 -22.34
N GLY A 307 -67.50 5.45 -21.28
CA GLY A 307 -67.60 6.73 -20.57
C GLY A 307 -66.91 6.90 -19.22
N TYR A 308 -66.37 5.83 -18.60
CA TYR A 308 -65.61 5.98 -17.37
C TYR A 308 -64.21 6.56 -17.66
N PHE A 309 -63.69 7.35 -16.72
CA PHE A 309 -62.36 7.95 -16.82
C PHE A 309 -61.65 7.90 -15.47
N ASP A 310 -60.32 8.01 -15.54
CA ASP A 310 -59.45 8.05 -14.37
C ASP A 310 -59.07 9.49 -14.07
N TYR A 311 -59.18 9.87 -12.81
CA TYR A 311 -58.77 11.18 -12.34
C TYR A 311 -57.74 11.07 -11.22
N TYR A 312 -56.86 12.06 -11.15
CA TYR A 312 -55.78 12.12 -10.17
C TYR A 312 -56.36 12.17 -8.75
N ASP A 313 -55.75 11.42 -7.83
CA ASP A 313 -56.11 11.38 -6.41
C ASP A 313 -54.99 12.01 -5.56
N GLN A 314 -53.80 11.40 -5.58
CA GLN A 314 -52.67 11.82 -4.75
C GLN A 314 -51.32 11.25 -5.23
N PRO A 315 -50.19 11.74 -4.71
CA PRO A 315 -48.87 11.14 -4.96
C PRO A 315 -48.78 9.69 -4.47
N SER A 316 -48.10 8.83 -5.23
CA SER A 316 -47.89 7.45 -4.83
C SER A 316 -46.99 7.34 -3.61
N LYS A 317 -47.15 6.26 -2.83
CA LYS A 317 -46.29 5.99 -1.67
C LYS A 317 -44.81 5.88 -2.06
N ASN A 318 -44.50 5.41 -3.26
CA ASN A 318 -43.14 5.32 -3.76
C ASN A 318 -42.58 6.70 -4.10
N ALA A 319 -43.34 7.55 -4.81
CA ALA A 319 -42.94 8.93 -5.10
C ALA A 319 -42.70 9.72 -3.81
N ARG A 320 -43.61 9.61 -2.83
CA ARG A 320 -43.47 10.25 -1.51
C ARG A 320 -42.23 9.76 -0.76
N ARG A 321 -42.00 8.44 -0.71
CA ARG A 321 -40.82 7.85 -0.07
C ARG A 321 -39.52 8.39 -0.65
N LEU A 322 -39.42 8.44 -1.98
CA LEU A 322 -38.22 8.89 -2.68
C LEU A 322 -38.00 10.40 -2.48
N ALA A 323 -39.02 11.23 -2.70
CA ALA A 323 -38.91 12.67 -2.48
C ALA A 323 -38.50 13.01 -1.05
N PHE A 324 -39.18 12.44 -0.05
CA PHE A 324 -38.89 12.73 1.36
C PHE A 324 -37.51 12.21 1.77
N SER A 325 -37.05 11.09 1.20
CA SER A 325 -35.68 10.62 1.45
C SER A 325 -34.62 11.61 0.99
N SER A 326 -34.81 12.27 -0.15
CA SER A 326 -33.91 13.33 -0.64
C SER A 326 -33.92 14.55 0.28
N VAL A 327 -35.12 14.93 0.76
CA VAL A 327 -35.31 16.06 1.68
C VAL A 327 -34.56 15.83 2.99
N TYR A 328 -34.82 14.71 3.66
CA TYR A 328 -34.21 14.41 4.95
C TYR A 328 -32.71 14.10 4.86
N MET A 329 -32.24 13.58 3.73
CA MET A 329 -30.80 13.41 3.46
C MET A 329 -30.11 14.73 3.08
N GLN A 330 -30.89 15.78 2.77
CA GLN A 330 -30.42 17.07 2.25
C GLN A 330 -29.60 16.96 0.95
N LYS A 331 -29.75 15.85 0.21
CA LYS A 331 -29.04 15.54 -1.03
C LYS A 331 -29.73 14.37 -1.74
N PRO A 332 -29.46 14.15 -3.03
CA PRO A 332 -30.03 13.03 -3.76
C PRO A 332 -29.67 11.69 -3.11
N GLN A 333 -30.66 10.79 -2.99
CA GLN A 333 -30.39 9.46 -2.42
C GLN A 333 -29.58 8.61 -3.41
N PRO A 334 -28.35 8.18 -3.07
CA PRO A 334 -27.58 7.34 -3.95
C PRO A 334 -28.17 5.93 -4.00
N ARG A 335 -28.12 5.30 -5.18
CA ARG A 335 -28.56 3.92 -5.34
C ARG A 335 -27.53 2.93 -4.83
N GLU A 336 -27.98 1.94 -4.06
CA GLU A 336 -27.13 0.84 -3.62
C GLU A 336 -26.66 0.00 -4.80
N ASN A 337 -25.39 -0.42 -4.78
CA ASN A 337 -24.76 -1.22 -5.84
C ASN A 337 -24.81 -0.59 -7.25
N ALA A 338 -25.08 0.70 -7.36
CA ALA A 338 -25.16 1.37 -8.66
C ALA A 338 -23.83 1.34 -9.43
N SER A 339 -22.68 1.39 -8.74
CA SER A 339 -21.37 1.26 -9.40
C SER A 339 -21.17 -0.12 -10.04
N SER A 340 -21.53 -1.21 -9.36
CA SER A 340 -21.39 -2.56 -9.91
C SER A 340 -22.39 -2.83 -11.03
N VAL A 341 -23.59 -2.26 -10.94
CA VAL A 341 -24.65 -2.40 -11.96
C VAL A 341 -24.34 -1.58 -13.21
N PHE A 342 -23.94 -0.31 -13.08
CA PHE A 342 -23.75 0.59 -14.22
C PHE A 342 -22.30 0.63 -14.74
N CYS A 343 -21.31 0.69 -13.84
CA CYS A 343 -19.90 0.81 -14.21
C CYS A 343 -19.19 -0.56 -14.33
N GLY A 344 -19.64 -1.55 -13.56
CA GLY A 344 -18.99 -2.85 -13.38
C GLY A 344 -18.20 -2.94 -12.07
N SER A 345 -17.99 -4.17 -11.58
CA SER A 345 -17.36 -4.41 -10.28
C SER A 345 -15.94 -3.82 -10.22
N GLY A 346 -15.68 -2.94 -9.24
CA GLY A 346 -14.37 -2.34 -9.00
C GLY A 346 -13.98 -1.20 -9.97
N TRP A 347 -14.94 -0.72 -10.77
CA TRP A 347 -14.75 0.44 -11.65
C TRP A 347 -15.59 1.62 -11.17
N ASN A 348 -14.97 2.79 -11.14
CA ASN A 348 -15.65 4.07 -11.08
C ASN A 348 -16.07 4.46 -12.51
N CYS A 349 -17.12 5.24 -12.67
CA CYS A 349 -17.45 5.77 -13.99
C CYS A 349 -18.04 7.17 -13.93
N THR A 350 -17.84 7.89 -15.03
CA THR A 350 -18.41 9.22 -15.26
C THR A 350 -19.16 9.22 -16.58
N TYR A 351 -20.37 9.75 -16.59
CA TYR A 351 -21.24 9.77 -17.76
C TYR A 351 -22.24 10.92 -17.66
N THR A 352 -22.83 11.30 -18.78
CA THR A 352 -23.84 12.38 -18.84
C THR A 352 -25.20 11.78 -19.20
N ILE A 353 -26.26 12.23 -18.53
CA ILE A 353 -27.65 11.89 -18.85
C ILE A 353 -28.45 13.16 -19.16
N GLY A 354 -29.42 13.03 -20.05
CA GLY A 354 -30.34 14.10 -20.39
C GLY A 354 -31.79 13.61 -20.41
N PHE A 355 -32.70 14.37 -19.82
CA PHE A 355 -34.12 14.02 -19.77
C PHE A 355 -35.02 15.25 -19.59
N VAL A 356 -36.29 15.11 -19.98
CA VAL A 356 -37.33 16.13 -19.79
C VAL A 356 -38.17 15.79 -18.56
N ALA A 357 -38.28 16.75 -17.64
CA ALA A 357 -38.97 16.62 -16.36
C ALA A 357 -39.64 17.95 -15.96
N PRO A 358 -40.51 17.96 -14.91
CA PRO A 358 -40.99 19.22 -14.33
C PRO A 358 -39.82 20.08 -13.85
N GLY A 359 -39.95 21.39 -13.99
CA GLY A 359 -39.02 22.35 -13.40
C GLY A 359 -39.72 23.66 -13.13
N TYR A 360 -39.34 24.31 -12.03
CA TYR A 360 -39.90 25.61 -11.67
C TYR A 360 -39.05 26.72 -12.27
N LYS A 361 -39.63 27.52 -13.16
CA LYS A 361 -39.01 28.77 -13.61
C LYS A 361 -39.42 29.87 -12.64
N CYS A 362 -38.45 30.41 -11.90
CA CYS A 362 -38.68 31.46 -10.93
C CYS A 362 -38.27 32.83 -11.47
N ASP A 363 -39.14 33.82 -11.32
CA ASP A 363 -38.93 35.20 -11.74
C ASP A 363 -39.15 36.13 -10.53
N ASP A 364 -38.26 37.12 -10.34
CA ASP A 364 -38.36 38.09 -9.24
C ASP A 364 -39.52 39.06 -9.49
N VAL A 365 -40.12 39.56 -8.41
CA VAL A 365 -41.26 40.47 -8.44
C VAL A 365 -40.83 41.77 -7.77
N ASP A 366 -40.58 42.80 -8.57
CA ASP A 366 -40.05 44.09 -8.10
C ASP A 366 -41.14 44.99 -7.50
N ASP A 367 -42.39 44.83 -7.93
CA ASP A 367 -43.53 45.60 -7.43
C ASP A 367 -44.72 44.66 -7.19
N THR A 368 -45.33 44.79 -6.01
CA THR A 368 -46.51 44.02 -5.63
C THR A 368 -47.81 44.68 -6.10
N ASP A 369 -47.78 45.99 -6.39
CA ASP A 369 -48.96 46.75 -6.80
C ASP A 369 -49.38 46.37 -8.23
N GLY A 370 -50.48 45.59 -8.33
CA GLY A 370 -51.02 45.08 -9.60
C GLY A 370 -50.58 43.66 -9.97
N SER A 371 -49.87 42.96 -9.08
CA SER A 371 -49.59 41.53 -9.20
C SER A 371 -50.61 40.71 -8.39
N ASP A 372 -50.98 39.50 -8.85
CA ASP A 372 -51.82 38.52 -8.09
C ASP A 372 -51.07 37.92 -6.87
N ALA A 373 -50.09 38.64 -6.30
CA ALA A 373 -49.31 38.18 -5.17
C ALA A 373 -50.18 38.14 -3.88
N PRO A 374 -50.15 37.05 -3.11
CA PRO A 374 -50.96 36.90 -1.89
C PRO A 374 -50.49 37.73 -0.70
N PHE A 375 -49.29 38.30 -0.76
CA PHE A 375 -48.68 39.09 0.31
C PHE A 375 -47.80 40.20 -0.29
N THR A 376 -47.59 41.25 0.50
CA THR A 376 -46.87 42.46 0.08
C THR A 376 -45.50 42.57 0.76
N PHE A 377 -44.64 43.45 0.24
CA PHE A 377 -43.37 43.78 0.91
C PHE A 377 -43.55 44.34 2.33
N ALA A 378 -44.72 44.92 2.65
CA ALA A 378 -45.02 45.44 3.97
C ALA A 378 -45.21 44.34 5.03
N ASP A 379 -45.58 43.12 4.62
CA ASP A 379 -45.78 41.97 5.51
C ASP A 379 -44.45 41.33 5.93
N LEU A 380 -43.40 41.53 5.13
CA LEU A 380 -42.06 41.00 5.35
C LEU A 380 -41.21 41.94 6.24
N ALA A 381 -40.20 41.37 6.88
CA ALA A 381 -39.20 42.14 7.60
C ALA A 381 -38.47 43.11 6.65
N PRO A 382 -38.24 44.37 7.05
CA PRO A 382 -38.28 44.84 8.44
C PRO A 382 -39.62 45.42 8.92
N ASN A 383 -40.53 45.77 8.00
CA ASN A 383 -41.77 46.47 8.34
C ASN A 383 -42.76 45.54 9.04
N GLY A 384 -42.96 44.34 8.47
CA GLY A 384 -43.81 43.30 9.03
C GLY A 384 -43.12 42.44 10.08
N SER A 385 -43.75 41.32 10.45
CA SER A 385 -43.20 40.31 11.36
C SER A 385 -42.67 39.07 10.64
N LEU A 386 -42.94 38.91 9.34
CA LEU A 386 -42.62 37.69 8.60
C LEU A 386 -41.18 37.72 8.08
N VAL A 387 -40.42 36.67 8.38
CA VAL A 387 -39.10 36.40 7.77
C VAL A 387 -39.24 35.57 6.51
N TYR A 388 -40.26 34.71 6.46
CA TYR A 388 -40.60 33.87 5.32
C TYR A 388 -42.11 33.70 5.27
N SER A 389 -42.67 33.73 4.08
CA SER A 389 -44.07 33.43 3.80
C SER A 389 -44.14 32.77 2.43
N ALA A 390 -44.84 31.64 2.35
CA ALA A 390 -45.07 30.97 1.08
C ALA A 390 -46.53 30.56 0.94
N ASP A 391 -47.13 31.02 -0.15
CA ASP A 391 -48.42 30.56 -0.62
C ASP A 391 -48.18 29.78 -1.91
N VAL A 392 -48.42 28.48 -1.84
CA VAL A 392 -48.06 27.53 -2.88
C VAL A 392 -49.26 26.72 -3.36
N ASP A 393 -50.46 26.96 -2.83
CA ASP A 393 -51.64 26.14 -3.10
C ASP A 393 -52.74 26.89 -3.88
N GLN A 394 -52.43 28.08 -4.39
CA GLN A 394 -53.35 28.82 -5.24
C GLN A 394 -53.63 28.04 -6.52
N GLY A 395 -54.91 27.75 -6.77
CA GLY A 395 -55.30 26.95 -7.94
C GLY A 395 -54.88 25.48 -7.85
N ASP A 396 -54.64 24.96 -6.64
CA ASP A 396 -54.30 23.56 -6.42
C ASP A 396 -55.45 22.61 -6.77
N TYR A 397 -55.09 21.44 -7.26
CA TYR A 397 -56.03 20.36 -7.50
C TYR A 397 -56.50 19.83 -6.14
N GLY A 398 -57.68 20.29 -5.71
CA GLY A 398 -58.28 19.93 -4.44
C GLY A 398 -58.86 18.51 -4.43
N HIS A 399 -59.35 18.11 -3.25
CA HIS A 399 -60.07 16.85 -3.08
C HIS A 399 -61.28 16.81 -4.02
N GLN A 400 -61.40 15.70 -4.76
CA GLN A 400 -62.46 15.52 -5.74
C GLN A 400 -63.57 14.66 -5.16
N GLU A 401 -64.78 15.21 -5.06
CA GLU A 401 -65.98 14.48 -4.67
C GLU A 401 -66.91 14.34 -5.88
N PRO A 402 -67.20 13.11 -6.36
CA PRO A 402 -68.05 12.90 -7.53
C PRO A 402 -69.43 13.57 -7.44
N GLY A 403 -70.02 13.61 -6.23
CA GLY A 403 -71.34 14.21 -6.00
C GLY A 403 -71.37 15.75 -6.03
N VAL A 404 -70.22 16.41 -5.82
CA VAL A 404 -70.11 17.87 -5.76
C VAL A 404 -69.54 18.43 -7.07
N ASN A 405 -68.53 17.77 -7.63
CA ASN A 405 -67.76 18.31 -8.74
C ASN A 405 -68.44 18.08 -10.10
N GLY A 406 -69.35 17.11 -10.22
CA GLY A 406 -70.17 16.91 -11.42
C GLY A 406 -69.34 16.88 -12.71
N THR A 407 -69.49 17.91 -13.55
CA THR A 407 -68.79 18.04 -14.85
C THR A 407 -67.34 18.53 -14.77
N SER A 408 -66.92 19.13 -13.67
CA SER A 408 -65.51 19.52 -13.43
C SER A 408 -64.71 18.43 -12.71
N LEU A 409 -65.32 17.25 -12.51
CA LEU A 409 -64.67 16.15 -11.83
C LEU A 409 -63.35 15.77 -12.50
N GLY A 410 -62.28 15.90 -11.73
CA GLY A 410 -60.95 15.52 -12.16
C GLY A 410 -60.28 16.47 -13.14
N VAL A 411 -60.88 17.60 -13.50
CA VAL A 411 -60.27 18.57 -14.41
C VAL A 411 -59.16 19.33 -13.69
N ILE A 412 -57.97 19.39 -14.29
CA ILE A 412 -56.86 20.22 -13.80
C ILE A 412 -56.99 21.59 -14.48
N GLU A 413 -57.52 22.56 -13.74
CA GLU A 413 -57.77 23.92 -14.24
C GLU A 413 -56.48 24.75 -14.33
N SER A 414 -55.61 24.62 -13.32
CA SER A 414 -54.34 25.34 -13.24
C SER A 414 -53.31 24.49 -12.49
N GLU A 415 -52.02 24.78 -12.70
CA GLU A 415 -50.95 24.28 -11.83
C GLU A 415 -50.56 25.38 -10.83
N PRO A 416 -50.41 25.07 -9.53
CA PRO A 416 -50.11 26.09 -8.53
C PRO A 416 -48.83 26.87 -8.79
N VAL A 417 -48.94 28.19 -8.70
CA VAL A 417 -47.79 29.10 -8.73
C VAL A 417 -47.19 29.15 -7.33
N LEU A 418 -45.87 29.02 -7.23
CA LEU A 418 -45.17 29.17 -5.95
C LEU A 418 -44.91 30.65 -5.69
N TRP A 419 -45.66 31.26 -4.79
CA TRP A 419 -45.40 32.61 -4.31
C TRP A 419 -44.57 32.55 -3.04
N ILE A 420 -43.35 33.08 -3.08
CA ILE A 420 -42.42 33.02 -1.95
C ILE A 420 -41.89 34.42 -1.65
N GLY A 421 -42.13 34.85 -0.43
CA GLY A 421 -41.62 36.09 0.14
C GLY A 421 -40.69 35.78 1.29
N TYR A 422 -39.50 36.36 1.30
CA TYR A 422 -38.54 36.16 2.38
C TYR A 422 -37.67 37.39 2.61
N ALA A 423 -37.14 37.53 3.82
CA ALA A 423 -36.28 38.61 4.20
C ALA A 423 -34.83 38.12 4.38
N VAL A 424 -33.92 38.67 3.59
CA VAL A 424 -32.49 38.39 3.68
C VAL A 424 -31.90 39.14 4.86
N ASN A 425 -31.38 38.42 5.85
CA ASN A 425 -30.67 39.00 6.99
C ASN A 425 -29.23 39.34 6.57
N THR A 426 -28.93 40.63 6.47
CA THR A 426 -27.58 41.11 6.15
C THR A 426 -26.66 41.02 7.37
N SER A 427 -25.34 40.98 7.17
CA SER A 427 -24.39 41.04 8.30
C SER A 427 -24.22 42.45 8.88
N THR A 428 -24.92 43.45 8.34
CA THR A 428 -24.83 44.84 8.77
C THR A 428 -25.88 45.13 9.85
N PRO A 429 -25.48 45.63 11.04
CA PRO A 429 -26.43 46.04 12.07
C PRO A 429 -27.21 47.27 11.63
N TYR A 430 -28.47 47.38 12.05
CA TYR A 430 -29.22 48.63 11.93
C TYR A 430 -28.55 49.76 12.73
N LEU A 431 -28.75 51.02 12.35
CA LEU A 431 -28.27 52.17 13.14
C LEU A 431 -28.93 52.20 14.54
N ASP A 432 -28.20 52.71 15.54
CA ASP A 432 -28.63 52.75 16.96
C ASP A 432 -29.94 53.55 17.18
N ASP A 433 -30.25 54.48 16.28
CA ASP A 433 -31.43 55.35 16.31
C ASP A 433 -32.68 54.71 15.69
N SER A 434 -32.54 53.60 14.96
CA SER A 434 -33.66 52.96 14.26
C SER A 434 -34.51 52.09 15.19
N SER A 435 -35.84 52.17 15.04
CA SER A 435 -36.80 51.32 15.77
C SER A 435 -36.64 49.83 15.44
N TYR A 436 -36.10 49.50 14.26
CA TYR A 436 -35.91 48.13 13.78
C TYR A 436 -34.76 47.40 14.49
N ARG A 437 -33.76 48.11 15.01
CA ARG A 437 -32.62 47.50 15.69
C ARG A 437 -33.02 46.66 16.90
N ALA A 438 -34.01 47.12 17.68
CA ALA A 438 -34.49 46.40 18.85
C ALA A 438 -35.23 45.10 18.49
N LYS A 439 -35.90 45.05 17.32
CA LYS A 439 -36.69 43.89 16.86
C LYS A 439 -35.84 42.89 16.08
N TRP A 440 -34.94 43.37 15.23
CA TRP A 440 -34.26 42.59 14.19
C TRP A 440 -32.75 42.51 14.35
N GLY A 441 -32.13 43.51 15.01
CA GLY A 441 -30.68 43.63 15.17
C GLY A 441 -29.97 44.09 13.88
N ASN A 442 -30.05 43.27 12.83
CA ASN A 442 -29.40 43.49 11.53
C ASN A 442 -30.37 43.96 10.45
N VAL A 443 -29.85 44.57 9.39
CA VAL A 443 -30.65 45.04 8.24
C VAL A 443 -31.26 43.86 7.50
N HIS A 444 -32.55 43.98 7.15
CA HIS A 444 -33.30 42.96 6.42
C HIS A 444 -33.74 43.52 5.07
N GLU A 445 -33.48 42.77 4.01
CA GLU A 445 -33.92 43.11 2.65
C GLU A 445 -35.03 42.13 2.22
N PRO A 446 -36.27 42.61 2.04
CA PRO A 446 -37.36 41.74 1.62
C PRO A 446 -37.26 41.44 0.12
N ARG A 447 -37.54 40.19 -0.26
CA ARG A 447 -37.57 39.71 -1.64
C ARG A 447 -38.82 38.87 -1.87
N ILE A 448 -39.43 39.05 -3.03
CA ILE A 448 -40.59 38.25 -3.47
C ILE A 448 -40.28 37.72 -4.86
N PHE A 449 -40.53 36.44 -5.07
CA PHE A 449 -40.43 35.82 -6.38
C PHE A 449 -41.58 34.84 -6.58
N LYS A 450 -41.93 34.63 -7.84
CA LYS A 450 -42.94 33.65 -8.23
C LYS A 450 -42.30 32.56 -9.07
N CYS A 451 -42.71 31.31 -8.87
CA CYS A 451 -42.26 30.20 -9.71
C CYS A 451 -43.41 29.52 -10.41
N VAL A 452 -43.28 29.36 -11.72
CA VAL A 452 -44.25 28.65 -12.57
C VAL A 452 -43.64 27.34 -13.04
N MET A 453 -44.41 26.25 -12.94
CA MET A 453 -43.94 24.94 -13.41
C MET A 453 -43.91 24.88 -14.94
N GLN A 454 -42.78 24.44 -15.49
CA GLN A 454 -42.51 24.30 -16.90
C GLN A 454 -41.93 22.92 -17.23
N TYR A 455 -42.17 22.47 -18.46
CA TYR A 455 -41.38 21.40 -19.07
C TYR A 455 -39.94 21.87 -19.17
N THR A 456 -39.01 21.11 -18.58
CA THR A 456 -37.62 21.50 -18.48
C THR A 456 -36.74 20.38 -19.00
N ASN A 457 -35.82 20.70 -19.91
CA ASN A 457 -34.80 19.78 -20.39
C ASN A 457 -33.58 19.91 -19.48
N TYR A 458 -33.23 18.82 -18.80
CA TYR A 458 -32.11 18.77 -17.89
C TYR A 458 -30.96 17.96 -18.47
N THR A 459 -29.74 18.42 -18.22
CA THR A 459 -28.52 17.66 -18.47
C THR A 459 -27.74 17.53 -17.16
N PHE A 460 -27.46 16.30 -16.74
CA PHE A 460 -26.72 15.98 -15.52
C PHE A 460 -25.45 15.20 -15.84
N ASP A 461 -24.36 15.63 -15.21
CA ASP A 461 -23.12 14.86 -15.17
C ASP A 461 -23.15 13.97 -13.92
N MET A 462 -23.07 12.67 -14.16
CA MET A 462 -23.13 11.62 -13.16
C MET A 462 -21.73 11.11 -12.89
N THR A 463 -21.34 11.10 -11.62
CA THR A 463 -20.04 10.57 -11.18
C THR A 463 -20.24 9.48 -10.15
N PHE A 464 -19.55 8.36 -10.34
CA PHE A 464 -19.55 7.23 -9.43
C PHE A 464 -18.16 7.05 -8.84
N ASN A 465 -18.02 7.39 -7.56
CA ASN A 465 -16.77 7.19 -6.84
C ASN A 465 -17.01 7.05 -5.33
N PRO A 466 -16.90 5.85 -4.74
CA PRO A 466 -17.81 4.70 -4.93
C PRO A 466 -19.31 5.01 -4.71
N ARG A 467 -19.67 6.23 -4.28
CA ARG A 467 -21.06 6.70 -4.19
C ARG A 467 -21.45 7.45 -5.46
N GLN A 468 -22.76 7.46 -5.75
CA GLN A 468 -23.34 8.27 -6.81
C GLN A 468 -23.35 9.74 -6.41
N SER A 469 -22.89 10.62 -7.30
CA SER A 469 -23.07 12.06 -7.23
C SER A 469 -23.57 12.56 -8.57
N ALA A 470 -24.57 13.43 -8.53
CA ALA A 470 -25.15 14.07 -9.70
C ALA A 470 -24.89 15.56 -9.62
N THR A 471 -24.42 16.15 -10.70
CA THR A 471 -24.23 17.60 -10.83
C THR A 471 -24.98 18.08 -12.05
N ARG A 472 -25.89 19.04 -11.88
CA ARG A 472 -26.58 19.66 -13.01
C ARG A 472 -25.58 20.44 -13.86
N ARG A 473 -25.50 20.09 -15.13
CA ARG A 473 -24.72 20.81 -16.14
C ARG A 473 -25.54 21.95 -16.76
N GLU A 474 -26.77 21.66 -17.13
CA GLU A 474 -27.66 22.63 -17.80
C GLU A 474 -29.13 22.34 -17.48
N ARG A 475 -29.94 23.40 -17.40
CA ARG A 475 -31.40 23.33 -17.39
C ARG A 475 -31.97 24.32 -18.39
N VAL A 476 -32.86 23.85 -19.27
CA VAL A 476 -33.52 24.69 -20.28
C VAL A 476 -35.02 24.60 -20.11
N PHE A 477 -35.64 25.71 -19.74
CA PHE A 477 -37.09 25.82 -19.59
C PHE A 477 -37.77 25.95 -20.97
N LEU A 478 -38.80 25.14 -21.23
CA LEU A 478 -39.45 25.06 -22.54
C LEU A 478 -40.79 25.81 -22.56
N ARG A 479 -41.80 25.28 -21.85
CA ARG A 479 -43.16 25.82 -21.83
C ARG A 479 -43.88 25.49 -20.51
N PRO A 480 -44.88 26.27 -20.08
CA PRO A 480 -45.72 25.94 -18.92
C PRO A 480 -46.39 24.56 -19.05
N VAL A 481 -46.57 23.89 -17.91
CA VAL A 481 -47.21 22.55 -17.85
C VAL A 481 -48.70 22.65 -18.19
N VAL A 482 -49.41 23.53 -17.48
CA VAL A 482 -50.80 23.90 -17.76
C VAL A 482 -50.79 25.27 -18.44
N GLY A 483 -51.49 25.38 -19.56
CA GLY A 483 -51.65 26.63 -20.32
C GLY A 483 -52.92 27.36 -19.93
N GLU A 484 -53.54 28.06 -20.88
CA GLU A 484 -54.84 28.71 -20.69
C GLU A 484 -56.01 27.70 -20.71
N ASP A 485 -55.83 26.57 -21.40
CA ASP A 485 -56.85 25.52 -21.51
C ASP A 485 -56.73 24.50 -20.36
N PRO A 486 -57.83 24.22 -19.63
CA PRO A 486 -57.84 23.22 -18.58
C PRO A 486 -57.62 21.81 -19.14
N VAL A 487 -56.87 20.99 -18.40
CA VAL A 487 -56.55 19.61 -18.82
C VAL A 487 -57.62 18.67 -18.27
N LYS A 488 -58.38 18.06 -19.18
CA LYS A 488 -59.50 17.18 -18.83
C LYS A 488 -59.06 15.71 -18.78
N PRO A 489 -59.66 14.88 -17.89
CA PRO A 489 -59.36 13.45 -17.79
C PRO A 489 -59.56 12.63 -19.08
N GLN A 490 -60.41 13.11 -20.01
CA GLN A 490 -60.65 12.43 -21.29
C GLN A 490 -59.44 12.49 -22.23
N ASP A 491 -58.56 13.49 -22.09
CA ASP A 491 -57.28 13.55 -22.79
C ASP A 491 -56.22 12.78 -22.00
N VAL A 492 -56.32 11.44 -22.06
CA VAL A 492 -55.61 10.52 -21.15
C VAL A 492 -54.10 10.75 -21.11
N GLU A 493 -53.45 10.91 -22.26
CA GLU A 493 -51.99 11.04 -22.33
C GLU A 493 -51.52 12.35 -21.70
N LYS A 494 -52.14 13.48 -22.09
CA LYS A 494 -51.82 14.81 -21.56
C LYS A 494 -52.16 14.90 -20.07
N TYR A 495 -53.30 14.32 -19.67
CA TYR A 495 -53.78 14.33 -18.30
C TYR A 495 -52.83 13.55 -17.38
N LYS A 496 -52.47 12.32 -17.71
CA LYS A 496 -51.56 11.50 -16.89
C LYS A 496 -50.17 12.12 -16.79
N LEU A 497 -49.65 12.68 -17.89
CA LEU A 497 -48.38 13.40 -17.87
C LEU A 497 -48.45 14.62 -16.93
N THR A 498 -49.50 15.43 -17.06
CA THR A 498 -49.73 16.62 -16.21
C THR A 498 -49.87 16.22 -14.74
N ALA A 499 -50.61 15.14 -14.44
CA ALA A 499 -50.76 14.60 -13.10
C ALA A 499 -49.40 14.18 -12.48
N SER A 500 -48.49 13.60 -13.27
CA SER A 500 -47.14 13.26 -12.79
C SER A 500 -46.31 14.49 -12.44
N TYR A 501 -46.45 15.57 -13.22
CA TYR A 501 -45.78 16.84 -12.96
C TYR A 501 -46.35 17.49 -11.68
N HIS A 502 -47.68 17.50 -11.59
CA HIS A 502 -48.42 17.96 -10.42
C HIS A 502 -48.03 17.20 -9.14
N THR A 503 -47.89 15.88 -9.21
CA THR A 503 -47.41 15.05 -8.09
C THR A 503 -46.04 15.52 -7.59
N MET A 504 -45.09 15.75 -8.49
CA MET A 504 -43.76 16.21 -8.11
C MET A 504 -43.83 17.61 -7.47
N GLY A 505 -44.66 18.50 -8.04
CA GLY A 505 -44.94 19.82 -7.47
C GLY A 505 -45.53 19.74 -6.07
N SER A 506 -46.59 18.95 -5.88
CA SER A 506 -47.26 18.74 -4.58
C SER A 506 -46.30 18.23 -3.50
N LEU A 507 -45.38 17.32 -3.86
CA LEU A 507 -44.35 16.82 -2.94
C LEU A 507 -43.36 17.91 -2.51
N LEU A 508 -42.97 18.82 -3.40
CA LEU A 508 -42.14 19.98 -3.06
C LEU A 508 -42.91 20.99 -2.20
N ARG A 509 -44.12 21.36 -2.64
CA ARG A 509 -44.97 22.38 -2.01
C ARG A 509 -45.24 22.11 -0.55
N ARG A 510 -45.40 20.82 -0.19
CA ARG A 510 -45.58 20.41 1.20
C ARG A 510 -44.52 20.99 2.14
N PHE A 511 -43.25 21.02 1.72
CA PHE A 511 -42.16 21.54 2.54
C PHE A 511 -42.06 23.06 2.50
N LEU A 512 -42.48 23.69 1.39
CA LEU A 512 -42.42 25.14 1.23
C LEU A 512 -43.56 25.85 1.97
N ARG A 513 -44.74 25.22 2.10
CA ARG A 513 -45.95 25.79 2.68
C ARG A 513 -45.72 26.37 4.08
N GLY A 514 -46.32 27.52 4.34
CA GLY A 514 -46.37 28.12 5.67
C GLY A 514 -45.57 29.41 5.77
N LYS A 515 -45.22 29.78 7.01
CA LYS A 515 -44.54 31.04 7.31
C LYS A 515 -43.56 30.92 8.47
N ILE A 516 -42.60 31.83 8.52
CA ILE A 516 -41.68 32.02 9.65
C ILE A 516 -41.89 33.44 10.15
N GLU A 517 -42.29 33.58 11.42
CA GLU A 517 -42.66 34.85 12.02
C GLU A 517 -41.78 35.18 13.23
N GLN A 518 -41.33 36.43 13.30
CA GLN A 518 -40.65 37.00 14.45
C GLN A 518 -41.68 37.52 15.45
N GLN A 519 -41.82 36.80 16.56
CA GLN A 519 -42.58 37.24 17.74
C GLN A 519 -41.58 37.71 18.81
N LYS A 520 -41.61 37.12 20.01
CA LYS A 520 -40.55 37.30 21.01
C LYS A 520 -39.26 36.54 20.62
N PHE A 521 -39.44 35.46 19.88
CA PHE A 521 -38.42 34.63 19.24
C PHE A 521 -38.95 34.24 17.86
N LEU A 522 -38.07 33.74 17.00
CA LEU A 522 -38.43 33.32 15.67
C LEU A 522 -39.21 31.99 15.74
N VAL A 523 -40.46 31.97 15.28
CA VAL A 523 -41.34 30.80 15.28
C VAL A 523 -41.52 30.31 13.84
N THR A 524 -41.29 29.02 13.62
CA THR A 524 -41.39 28.38 12.30
C THR A 524 -42.69 27.59 12.20
N TYR A 525 -43.59 28.00 11.30
CA TYR A 525 -44.84 27.33 10.96
C TYR A 525 -44.79 26.65 9.57
N SER A 526 -43.58 26.40 9.08
CA SER A 526 -43.32 25.81 7.77
C SER A 526 -42.34 24.65 7.93
N ASP A 527 -42.56 23.58 7.16
CA ASP A 527 -41.64 22.43 7.11
C ASP A 527 -40.33 22.78 6.36
N LEU A 528 -40.15 24.03 5.92
CA LEU A 528 -38.93 24.55 5.28
C LEU A 528 -37.69 24.29 6.14
N SER A 529 -37.84 24.36 7.48
CA SER A 529 -36.75 24.09 8.44
C SER A 529 -36.30 22.63 8.48
N GLU A 530 -37.09 21.69 7.96
CA GLU A 530 -36.67 20.28 7.79
C GLU A 530 -35.75 20.09 6.58
N THR A 531 -35.65 21.10 5.71
CA THR A 531 -34.90 21.05 4.45
C THR A 531 -33.55 21.76 4.54
N ARG A 532 -32.75 21.69 3.47
CA ARG A 532 -31.51 22.48 3.33
C ARG A 532 -31.74 23.96 3.01
N LEU A 533 -32.99 24.37 2.77
CA LEU A 533 -33.34 25.73 2.33
C LEU A 533 -33.39 26.75 3.48
N ALA A 534 -33.39 26.29 4.72
CA ALA A 534 -33.29 27.13 5.90
C ALA A 534 -32.11 26.71 6.78
N ASN A 535 -31.47 27.68 7.42
CA ASN A 535 -30.34 27.44 8.30
C ASN A 535 -30.84 26.87 9.64
N SER A 536 -30.35 25.69 10.02
CA SER A 536 -30.77 25.01 11.25
C SER A 536 -30.45 25.78 12.54
N SER A 537 -29.45 26.66 12.51
CA SER A 537 -29.02 27.43 13.70
C SER A 537 -29.77 28.74 13.87
N THR A 538 -30.17 29.39 12.77
CA THR A 538 -30.80 30.71 12.80
C THR A 538 -32.27 30.68 12.39
N SER A 539 -32.76 29.57 11.83
CA SER A 539 -34.07 29.40 11.20
C SER A 539 -34.38 30.40 10.08
N TYR A 540 -33.36 31.11 9.57
CA TYR A 540 -33.51 31.98 8.39
C TYR A 540 -33.40 31.17 7.09
N PRO A 541 -34.18 31.52 6.06
CA PRO A 541 -33.96 31.00 4.71
C PRO A 541 -32.57 31.34 4.18
N LEU A 542 -32.09 30.57 3.20
CA LEU A 542 -30.86 30.87 2.48
C LEU A 542 -30.96 32.18 1.70
N VAL A 543 -29.82 32.84 1.48
CA VAL A 543 -29.76 34.13 0.77
C VAL A 543 -30.25 34.01 -0.67
N ASP A 544 -29.83 32.96 -1.39
CA ASP A 544 -30.25 32.66 -2.77
C ASP A 544 -31.34 31.59 -2.81
N LEU A 545 -32.42 31.81 -2.04
CA LEU A 545 -33.51 30.85 -1.90
C LEU A 545 -34.14 30.47 -3.26
N LYS A 546 -34.22 31.41 -4.19
CA LYS A 546 -34.75 31.21 -5.54
C LYS A 546 -34.03 30.09 -6.28
N THR A 547 -32.70 30.18 -6.41
CA THR A 547 -31.90 29.16 -7.09
C THR A 547 -31.91 27.85 -6.30
N GLU A 548 -31.79 27.93 -4.97
CA GLU A 548 -31.73 26.77 -4.11
C GLU A 548 -33.01 25.92 -4.11
N ILE A 549 -34.19 26.53 -4.27
CA ILE A 549 -35.45 25.79 -4.44
C ILE A 549 -35.46 25.00 -5.74
N GLN A 550 -34.95 25.58 -6.83
CA GLN A 550 -34.86 24.88 -8.12
C GLN A 550 -33.89 23.70 -8.01
N ASP A 551 -32.73 23.91 -7.41
CA ASP A 551 -31.70 22.89 -7.21
C ASP A 551 -32.17 21.79 -6.24
N PHE A 552 -32.94 22.15 -5.22
CA PHE A 552 -33.56 21.20 -4.30
C PHE A 552 -34.64 20.35 -4.98
N PHE A 553 -35.41 20.92 -5.91
CA PHE A 553 -36.35 20.15 -6.70
C PHE A 553 -35.65 19.18 -7.67
N GLU A 554 -34.53 19.60 -8.24
CA GLU A 554 -33.66 18.74 -9.04
C GLU A 554 -33.10 17.56 -8.24
N ASP A 555 -32.74 17.75 -6.97
CA ASP A 555 -32.30 16.67 -6.08
C ASP A 555 -33.38 15.59 -5.89
N ILE A 556 -34.64 16.04 -5.73
CA ILE A 556 -35.82 15.16 -5.63
C ILE A 556 -35.99 14.36 -6.94
N LEU A 557 -35.83 15.00 -8.10
CA LEU A 557 -35.92 14.33 -9.41
C LEU A 557 -34.83 13.28 -9.58
N ILE A 558 -33.57 13.61 -9.31
CA ILE A 558 -32.46 12.65 -9.40
C ILE A 558 -32.66 11.45 -8.49
N THR A 559 -33.27 11.65 -7.32
CA THR A 559 -33.57 10.56 -6.37
C THR A 559 -34.54 9.53 -6.95
N LEU A 560 -35.35 9.87 -7.97
CA LEU A 560 -36.22 8.90 -8.64
C LEU A 560 -35.43 7.77 -9.33
N LEU A 561 -34.19 8.02 -9.77
CA LEU A 561 -33.31 7.01 -10.38
C LEU A 561 -32.96 5.84 -9.44
N ASN A 562 -33.22 6.00 -8.14
CA ASN A 562 -32.97 4.96 -7.15
C ASN A 562 -33.95 3.77 -7.25
N GLU A 563 -35.16 3.98 -7.78
CA GLU A 563 -36.15 2.91 -7.94
C GLU A 563 -36.28 2.52 -9.43
N PRO A 564 -35.62 1.43 -9.88
CA PRO A 564 -35.62 1.02 -11.29
C PRO A 564 -36.99 0.55 -11.77
N LYS A 565 -37.90 0.22 -10.85
CA LYS A 565 -39.27 -0.21 -11.18
C LYS A 565 -40.24 0.96 -11.32
N LEU A 566 -39.81 2.22 -11.21
CA LEU A 566 -40.70 3.33 -11.52
C LEU A 566 -41.07 3.29 -13.01
N VAL A 567 -42.30 3.65 -13.34
CA VAL A 567 -42.75 3.81 -14.73
C VAL A 567 -41.89 4.84 -15.46
N VAL A 568 -41.45 5.89 -14.76
CA VAL A 568 -40.57 6.92 -15.32
C VAL A 568 -39.11 6.48 -15.45
N ALA A 569 -38.70 5.34 -14.89
CA ALA A 569 -37.32 4.88 -14.99
C ALA A 569 -37.09 4.16 -16.32
N GLN A 570 -36.02 4.53 -17.02
CA GLN A 570 -35.65 3.94 -18.31
C GLN A 570 -34.15 3.66 -18.36
N ASP A 571 -33.75 2.52 -18.91
CA ASP A 571 -32.34 2.25 -19.19
C ASP A 571 -31.95 2.81 -20.57
N GLN A 572 -30.78 3.44 -20.64
CA GLN A 572 -30.23 4.04 -21.85
C GLN A 572 -28.73 3.74 -21.95
N GLU A 573 -28.25 3.38 -23.14
CA GLU A 573 -26.81 3.25 -23.40
C GLU A 573 -26.18 4.61 -23.69
N VAL A 574 -25.18 4.99 -22.90
CA VAL A 574 -24.46 6.26 -23.03
C VAL A 574 -22.95 6.04 -23.07
N PRO A 575 -22.20 6.92 -23.76
CA PRO A 575 -20.74 6.92 -23.66
C PRO A 575 -20.33 7.27 -22.22
N CYS A 576 -19.45 6.46 -21.63
CA CYS A 576 -18.97 6.62 -20.27
C CYS A 576 -17.44 6.48 -20.20
N VAL A 577 -16.82 7.20 -19.27
CA VAL A 577 -15.41 7.03 -18.93
C VAL A 577 -15.33 6.21 -17.65
N LYS A 578 -14.83 4.98 -17.76
CA LYS A 578 -14.56 4.10 -16.62
C LYS A 578 -13.17 4.41 -16.08
N SER A 579 -13.04 4.53 -14.78
CA SER A 579 -11.75 4.72 -14.11
C SER A 579 -11.54 3.66 -13.03
N ARG A 580 -10.31 3.16 -12.93
CA ARG A 580 -9.92 2.24 -11.86
C ARG A 580 -8.54 2.62 -11.35
N THR A 581 -8.44 2.82 -10.05
CA THR A 581 -7.16 3.05 -9.38
C THR A 581 -6.64 1.70 -8.89
N MET A 582 -5.44 1.33 -9.33
CA MET A 582 -4.76 0.13 -8.87
C MET A 582 -3.30 0.44 -8.53
N MET A 583 -2.73 -0.37 -7.63
CA MET A 583 -1.29 -0.34 -7.39
C MET A 583 -0.57 -0.88 -8.62
N VAL A 584 0.38 -0.13 -9.14
CA VAL A 584 1.17 -0.47 -10.32
C VAL A 584 2.64 -0.47 -9.94
N TYR A 585 3.41 -1.43 -10.46
CA TYR A 585 4.85 -1.42 -10.29
C TYR A 585 5.49 -0.26 -11.07
N VAL A 586 6.37 0.48 -10.40
CA VAL A 586 7.16 1.55 -10.99
C VAL A 586 8.64 1.24 -10.80
N TYR A 587 9.35 1.12 -11.93
CA TYR A 587 10.75 0.74 -11.95
C TYR A 587 11.68 1.95 -12.15
N TYR A 588 12.48 2.25 -11.12
CA TYR A 588 13.52 3.28 -11.15
C TYR A 588 14.84 2.75 -11.72
N ARG A 589 14.88 2.56 -13.05
CA ARG A 589 16.04 2.03 -13.79
C ARG A 589 17.42 2.63 -13.45
N ARG A 590 17.49 3.94 -13.23
CA ARG A 590 18.75 4.64 -12.94
C ARG A 590 19.34 4.21 -11.61
N SER A 591 18.50 4.05 -10.59
CA SER A 591 18.94 3.71 -9.23
C SER A 591 19.62 2.34 -9.18
N LEU A 592 19.01 1.33 -9.82
CA LEU A 592 19.56 -0.03 -9.87
C LEU A 592 20.85 -0.08 -10.70
N TRP A 593 20.83 0.51 -11.90
CA TRP A 593 21.92 0.36 -12.86
C TRP A 593 23.21 1.07 -12.44
N ILE A 594 23.10 2.25 -11.80
CA ILE A 594 24.26 2.98 -11.29
C ILE A 594 25.02 2.13 -10.27
N GLY A 595 24.31 1.49 -9.33
CA GLY A 595 24.92 0.63 -8.32
C GLY A 595 25.65 -0.57 -8.93
N TYR A 596 25.01 -1.29 -9.87
CA TYR A 596 25.64 -2.42 -10.52
C TYR A 596 26.80 -2.03 -11.44
N ALA A 597 26.68 -0.96 -12.22
CA ALA A 597 27.74 -0.53 -13.13
C ALA A 597 29.04 -0.21 -12.37
N ILE A 598 28.95 0.49 -11.24
CA ILE A 598 30.12 0.83 -10.39
C ILE A 598 30.78 -0.45 -9.86
N VAL A 599 29.99 -1.36 -9.30
CA VAL A 599 30.50 -2.61 -8.70
C VAL A 599 31.11 -3.54 -9.76
N ILE A 600 30.49 -3.66 -10.93
CA ILE A 600 31.01 -4.46 -12.05
C ILE A 600 32.31 -3.86 -12.57
N ALA A 601 32.39 -2.53 -12.73
CA ALA A 601 33.59 -1.86 -13.21
C ALA A 601 34.78 -2.02 -12.24
N ILE A 602 34.54 -1.85 -10.93
CA ILE A 602 35.56 -2.07 -9.89
C ILE A 602 36.02 -3.53 -9.89
N THR A 603 35.07 -4.47 -9.95
CA THR A 603 35.40 -5.91 -9.96
C THR A 603 36.22 -6.26 -11.20
N PHE A 604 35.88 -5.73 -12.36
CA PHE A 604 36.64 -5.93 -13.60
C PHE A 604 38.08 -5.41 -13.49
N ALA A 605 38.28 -4.21 -12.92
CA ALA A 605 39.62 -3.69 -12.66
C ALA A 605 40.44 -4.60 -11.73
N PHE A 606 39.81 -5.17 -10.71
CA PHE A 606 40.45 -6.13 -9.81
C PHE A 606 40.77 -7.48 -10.46
N ILE A 607 39.97 -7.92 -11.43
CA ILE A 607 40.31 -9.08 -12.26
C ILE A 607 41.60 -8.81 -13.04
N LEU A 608 41.78 -7.63 -13.62
CA LEU A 608 43.02 -7.27 -14.33
C LEU A 608 44.24 -7.28 -13.39
N VAL A 609 44.11 -6.71 -12.19
CA VAL A 609 45.15 -6.73 -11.16
C VAL A 609 45.47 -8.15 -10.70
N GLY A 610 44.43 -8.96 -10.49
CA GLY A 610 44.55 -10.36 -10.08
C GLY A 610 45.22 -11.21 -11.15
N ALA A 611 44.83 -11.04 -12.42
CA ALA A 611 45.42 -11.72 -13.58
C ALA A 611 46.90 -11.36 -13.75
N TRP A 612 47.25 -10.08 -13.60
CA TRP A 612 48.65 -9.66 -13.62
C TRP A 612 49.45 -10.25 -12.46
N SER A 613 48.90 -10.22 -11.24
CA SER A 613 49.56 -10.81 -10.06
C SER A 613 49.71 -12.33 -10.20
N LEU A 614 48.73 -13.01 -10.80
CA LEU A 614 48.79 -14.45 -11.07
C LEU A 614 49.86 -14.79 -12.12
N TYR A 615 49.99 -13.98 -13.17
CA TYR A 615 51.02 -14.13 -14.20
C TYR A 615 52.44 -14.02 -13.60
N GLU A 616 52.66 -13.01 -12.75
CA GLU A 616 53.94 -12.79 -12.07
C GLU A 616 54.23 -13.88 -11.02
N ASN A 617 53.21 -14.38 -10.33
CA ASN A 617 53.39 -15.46 -9.35
C ASN A 617 53.68 -16.81 -10.01
N GLY A 618 53.19 -17.05 -11.22
CA GLY A 618 53.41 -18.30 -11.97
C GLY A 618 52.68 -19.53 -11.47
N VAL A 619 52.07 -19.44 -10.29
CA VAL A 619 51.30 -20.50 -9.65
C VAL A 619 50.10 -19.86 -8.96
N ALA A 620 48.94 -20.51 -9.06
CA ALA A 620 47.74 -20.09 -8.34
C ALA A 620 47.97 -20.24 -6.83
N SER A 621 47.88 -19.11 -6.12
CA SER A 621 48.16 -19.06 -4.69
C SER A 621 46.86 -18.95 -3.89
N ASP A 622 46.83 -19.55 -2.70
CA ASP A 622 45.64 -19.58 -1.83
C ASP A 622 46.07 -19.41 -0.37
N VAL A 623 45.11 -19.12 0.50
CA VAL A 623 45.28 -18.92 1.96
C VAL A 623 44.89 -20.17 2.75
N LEU A 624 44.62 -21.28 2.05
CA LEU A 624 44.30 -22.57 2.67
C LEU A 624 45.46 -23.06 3.53
N PHE A 625 45.13 -23.77 4.60
CA PHE A 625 46.11 -24.35 5.53
C PHE A 625 47.21 -25.16 4.83
N SER A 626 46.88 -25.92 3.78
CA SER A 626 47.86 -26.68 3.00
C SER A 626 48.92 -25.81 2.33
N ARG A 627 48.54 -24.60 1.89
CA ARG A 627 49.46 -23.63 1.28
C ARG A 627 50.30 -22.96 2.35
N ILE A 628 49.68 -22.51 3.44
CA ILE A 628 50.40 -21.92 4.57
C ILE A 628 51.44 -22.91 5.10
N MET A 629 51.04 -24.15 5.41
CA MET A 629 51.93 -25.22 5.89
C MET A 629 53.13 -25.44 4.95
N ALA A 630 52.91 -25.51 3.64
CA ALA A 630 54.00 -25.72 2.69
C ALA A 630 54.97 -24.53 2.65
N THR A 631 54.46 -23.31 2.79
CA THR A 631 55.25 -22.09 2.66
C THR A 631 55.92 -21.62 3.96
N THR A 632 55.60 -22.20 5.11
CA THR A 632 56.18 -21.83 6.41
C THR A 632 57.20 -22.84 6.93
N ARG A 633 57.55 -23.89 6.15
CA ARG A 633 58.61 -24.84 6.50
C ARG A 633 59.99 -24.21 6.37
N ASN A 634 60.47 -23.61 7.45
CA ASN A 634 61.80 -23.02 7.53
C ASN A 634 62.43 -23.33 8.89
N PRO A 635 63.62 -23.96 8.95
CA PRO A 635 64.32 -24.22 10.21
C PRO A 635 64.50 -22.97 11.09
N THR A 636 64.78 -21.81 10.49
CA THR A 636 64.89 -20.54 11.24
C THR A 636 63.57 -20.15 11.89
N LEU A 637 62.43 -20.35 11.21
CA LEU A 637 61.12 -20.10 11.79
C LEU A 637 60.78 -21.10 12.91
N ASP A 638 61.18 -22.36 12.77
CA ASP A 638 61.02 -23.37 13.82
C ASP A 638 61.75 -22.92 15.10
N HIS A 639 62.99 -22.41 14.97
CA HIS A 639 63.75 -21.85 16.09
C HIS A 639 63.15 -20.56 16.67
N LEU A 640 62.62 -19.67 15.83
CA LEU A 640 61.96 -18.43 16.27
C LEU A 640 60.62 -18.68 16.99
N SER A 641 59.97 -19.81 16.69
CA SER A 641 58.69 -20.20 17.29
C SER A 641 58.81 -20.95 18.63
N VAL A 642 60.04 -21.23 19.10
CA VAL A 642 60.28 -21.94 20.36
C VAL A 642 59.64 -21.18 21.52
N GLY A 643 58.78 -21.87 22.26
CA GLY A 643 57.97 -21.28 23.34
C GLY A 643 56.57 -20.83 22.91
N ALA A 644 56.33 -20.61 21.61
CA ALA A 644 55.04 -20.20 21.05
C ALA A 644 54.30 -21.32 20.26
N CYS A 645 54.77 -22.56 20.36
CA CYS A 645 54.32 -23.71 19.54
C CYS A 645 52.83 -24.06 19.70
N LEU A 646 52.18 -23.61 20.78
CA LEU A 646 50.74 -23.82 21.00
C LEU A 646 49.86 -22.86 20.20
N GLY A 647 50.42 -21.78 19.63
CA GLY A 647 49.69 -20.81 18.82
C GLY A 647 48.59 -20.06 19.59
N GLY A 648 48.72 -19.92 20.92
CA GLY A 648 47.73 -19.29 21.77
C GLY A 648 47.85 -17.76 21.85
N ASP A 649 46.74 -17.09 22.17
CA ASP A 649 46.70 -15.66 22.46
C ASP A 649 46.97 -15.35 23.94
N PRO A 650 47.70 -14.26 24.27
CA PRO A 650 48.33 -13.32 23.35
C PRO A 650 49.62 -13.88 22.72
N PHE A 651 49.78 -13.68 21.41
CA PHE A 651 50.98 -14.08 20.69
C PHE A 651 52.20 -13.20 21.10
N PRO A 652 53.43 -13.75 21.20
CA PRO A 652 54.60 -12.99 21.63
C PRO A 652 54.86 -11.72 20.80
N LYS A 653 55.13 -10.59 21.48
CA LYS A 653 55.31 -9.28 20.84
C LYS A 653 56.58 -9.19 19.99
N GLU A 654 57.59 -9.97 20.35
CA GLU A 654 58.85 -10.09 19.63
C GLU A 654 58.60 -10.79 18.29
N LEU A 655 57.86 -11.91 18.33
CA LEU A 655 57.56 -12.73 17.15
C LEU A 655 56.61 -12.01 16.19
N THR A 656 55.53 -11.39 16.69
CA THR A 656 54.61 -10.58 15.87
C THR A 656 55.30 -9.47 15.07
N ARG A 657 56.39 -8.90 15.58
CA ARG A 657 57.17 -7.82 14.96
C ARG A 657 58.30 -8.30 14.04
N THR A 658 58.55 -9.61 13.96
CA THR A 658 59.56 -10.15 13.04
C THR A 658 59.10 -10.01 11.59
N LYS A 659 59.99 -9.50 10.73
CA LYS A 659 59.69 -9.28 9.30
C LYS A 659 60.07 -10.49 8.48
N LEU A 660 59.08 -11.06 7.81
CA LEU A 660 59.22 -12.19 6.91
C LEU A 660 58.96 -11.79 5.46
N ARG A 661 59.66 -12.42 4.53
CA ARG A 661 59.41 -12.33 3.09
C ARG A 661 59.26 -13.73 2.53
N PHE A 662 58.34 -13.92 1.59
CA PHE A 662 58.21 -15.20 0.89
C PHE A 662 59.22 -15.21 -0.27
N GLY A 663 60.16 -16.15 -0.26
CA GLY A 663 61.24 -16.18 -1.24
C GLY A 663 61.98 -17.50 -1.27
N VAL A 664 63.05 -17.55 -2.04
CA VAL A 664 63.96 -18.70 -2.04
C VAL A 664 64.88 -18.59 -0.83
N LEU A 665 64.97 -19.64 -0.02
CA LEU A 665 65.86 -19.70 1.13
C LEU A 665 67.33 -19.79 0.68
N LEU A 666 68.18 -18.96 1.27
CA LEU A 666 69.63 -18.98 1.09
C LEU A 666 70.21 -19.98 2.10
N GLU A 667 70.46 -21.21 1.67
CA GLU A 667 71.15 -22.22 2.48
C GLU A 667 72.68 -22.06 2.34
N ASP A 668 73.40 -22.07 3.46
CA ASP A 668 74.88 -21.98 3.49
C ASP A 668 75.54 -23.20 2.83
N ASP A 669 74.90 -24.37 2.90
CA ASP A 669 75.26 -25.60 2.18
C ASP A 669 74.10 -26.05 1.28
N PRO A 670 74.16 -25.82 -0.04
CA PRO A 670 73.09 -26.27 -0.93
C PRO A 670 73.03 -27.80 -0.96
N ARG A 671 71.86 -28.38 -0.66
CA ARG A 671 71.64 -29.82 -0.80
C ARG A 671 71.72 -30.22 -2.28
N GLU A 672 72.86 -30.76 -2.70
CA GLU A 672 72.98 -31.40 -4.02
C GLU A 672 72.28 -32.77 -3.98
N GLY A 673 71.08 -32.82 -4.56
CA GLY A 673 70.36 -34.06 -4.83
C GLY A 673 70.73 -34.65 -6.19
N PRO A 674 70.20 -35.84 -6.55
CA PRO A 674 70.43 -36.48 -7.84
C PRO A 674 69.92 -35.67 -9.07
N LEU A 675 69.23 -34.55 -8.84
CA LEU A 675 68.68 -33.63 -9.84
C LEU A 675 69.40 -32.26 -9.89
N GLY A 676 70.50 -32.07 -9.16
CA GLY A 676 71.27 -30.81 -9.09
C GLY A 676 70.88 -29.93 -7.90
N LYS A 677 71.22 -28.63 -7.96
CA LYS A 677 70.91 -27.64 -6.91
C LYS A 677 69.41 -27.29 -6.94
N VAL A 678 68.66 -27.83 -5.99
CA VAL A 678 67.22 -27.56 -5.84
C VAL A 678 67.02 -26.48 -4.78
N GLU A 679 66.27 -25.45 -5.13
CA GLU A 679 66.05 -24.29 -4.27
C GLU A 679 64.72 -24.40 -3.51
N HIS A 680 64.73 -24.20 -2.20
CA HIS A 680 63.51 -24.28 -1.38
C HIS A 680 62.83 -22.91 -1.23
N CYS A 681 61.51 -22.84 -1.46
CA CYS A 681 60.73 -21.60 -1.34
C CYS A 681 59.90 -21.59 -0.05
N CYS A 682 60.19 -20.67 0.87
CA CYS A 682 59.45 -20.52 2.12
C CYS A 682 59.47 -19.06 2.61
N PHE A 683 58.69 -18.78 3.66
CA PHE A 683 58.83 -17.54 4.42
C PHE A 683 60.13 -17.60 5.23
N GLY A 684 60.93 -16.55 5.14
CA GLY A 684 62.15 -16.40 5.92
C GLY A 684 62.43 -14.94 6.23
N THR A 685 63.45 -14.68 7.04
CA THR A 685 63.85 -13.32 7.36
C THR A 685 64.44 -12.62 6.12
N MET A 686 64.55 -11.28 6.16
CA MET A 686 65.02 -10.51 4.99
C MET A 686 66.44 -10.90 4.53
N GLY A 687 67.31 -11.34 5.45
CA GLY A 687 68.68 -11.74 5.13
C GLY A 687 68.78 -13.14 4.53
N GLU A 688 67.78 -13.99 4.76
CA GLU A 688 67.80 -15.41 4.39
C GLU A 688 67.03 -15.70 3.10
N THR A 689 66.35 -14.72 2.50
CA THR A 689 65.48 -14.95 1.35
C THR A 689 65.84 -14.10 0.13
N LYS A 690 66.05 -14.74 -1.02
CA LYS A 690 66.17 -14.08 -2.32
C LYS A 690 64.86 -14.16 -3.12
N GLU A 691 64.77 -13.38 -4.20
CA GLU A 691 63.54 -13.33 -5.02
C GLU A 691 63.36 -14.63 -5.82
N ILE A 692 62.10 -15.02 -6.01
CA ILE A 692 61.73 -16.19 -6.82
C ILE A 692 61.78 -15.76 -8.30
N VAL A 693 62.51 -16.51 -9.12
CA VAL A 693 62.74 -16.21 -10.54
C VAL A 693 62.04 -17.25 -11.42
N LYS A 694 61.42 -16.79 -12.50
CA LYS A 694 60.78 -17.68 -13.49
C LYS A 694 61.83 -18.61 -14.12
N GLY A 695 61.58 -19.92 -14.03
CA GLY A 695 62.48 -20.95 -14.59
C GLY A 695 63.49 -21.55 -13.58
N GLY A 696 63.43 -21.18 -12.30
CA GLY A 696 64.19 -21.85 -11.24
C GLY A 696 63.68 -23.27 -10.95
N THR A 697 64.58 -24.14 -10.51
CA THR A 697 64.28 -25.51 -10.05
C THR A 697 63.98 -25.50 -8.55
N TYR A 698 62.69 -25.61 -8.20
CA TYR A 698 62.21 -25.54 -6.82
C TYR A 698 61.75 -26.90 -6.31
N GLY A 699 61.99 -27.20 -5.03
CA GLY A 699 61.64 -28.48 -4.40
C GLY A 699 61.16 -28.38 -2.96
#